data_AF-A0AA88Q9P2-F1
#
_entry.id   AF-A0AA88Q9P2-F1
#
_cell.length_a   1.000
_cell.length_b   1.000
_cell.length_c   1.000
_cell.angle_alpha   90.00
_cell.angle_beta   90.00
_cell.angle_gamma   90.00
#
_symmetry.space_group_name_H-M   'P 1'
#
loop_
_entity.id
_entity.type
_entity.pdbx_description
1 polymer ?
#
loop_
_entity_poly.entity_id
_entity_poly.type
_entity_poly.pdbx_seq_one_letter_code
_entity_poly.pdbx_strand_id
1 'polypeptide(L)'
;MKIFNDPIHGHIELHPLLVKMIDTPQFQRLRFIKQLGTKYLVYPGATHTRFEHSLGVAHLAGCLLKTLHENQPELNITKQDFLCVQIAALCHDMGHGPFSHLFDGMFIPKVQPGKCLSFLTSHEEASVQMFHCMKRRNGLDKEMKFYGLNLPEDIKFIEELILKGQKDGEWSMKGRTEDKSFLYEIVANKVNGIDVDKWDYLVRDCYYLGIPCGFDHQRLLKSARVCNVNGRKHICFRDKMANDIYDMFHTRYTLYHQAYKHKIVTIIEDKITKALLEAKDTLEISPISPDLSPNHIRQKIENITNSSRKRKMPSSEDEQNAKFIKLTDHIFEKILYSTEDNLKDARKELEDVVMRRLPKCVGETRLQETEENELQTQWNEALDEWNKLHPNLSLYKEDFITEVIQLDYNKNAENPINRVYFYRKRNHTKGSRIKNYEVSSLLPKKFTELVGRVYYTKNSDEELKAAKDCFKWWKSGKVSCAIELYDQQGLKGTKCVITGDCPSLDCCSITEVRSCRVLSGVWGLYEGSDYTEPRYQLQHEQMSVLLFDDIVKSLKAENKDVLKEHGLDDKDVIFIKELNEGAKTSEIHILQCEADNVYDMFRTRYTLHRQAYQHKITNIIDIMLAEALVRADRDLHEGKPEDMLMISEAIMTAEDYSKLTDEIFEQILSSTADNLREARDILNKIIRRKLPKFVGEARLTQKKFSKEKLTETWKAAVKKYKPTDPTVSLNAEDFSVYVVDLDHGMKDKNPIDYVYFYSKRKPNEASAIKDYQLSSFLPKTFNEEVVRVYYKRTDGNEVKDKKKVEEAEKCFKDWCSSKLGLD
;
A
#
# COMPACT_ATOMS: atom_id res chain seq x y z
N MET A 1 16.22 -21.12 -7.92
CA MET A 1 15.74 -19.91 -7.21
C MET A 1 14.83 -19.13 -8.15
N LYS A 2 14.03 -18.19 -7.65
CA LYS A 2 13.18 -17.31 -8.47
C LYS A 2 13.55 -15.87 -8.13
N ILE A 3 13.68 -15.02 -9.15
CA ILE A 3 14.00 -13.60 -8.97
C ILE A 3 12.71 -12.80 -9.09
N PHE A 4 12.53 -11.85 -8.18
CA PHE A 4 11.47 -10.86 -8.18
C PHE A 4 12.12 -9.48 -8.33
N ASN A 5 11.54 -8.59 -9.13
CA ASN A 5 11.96 -7.20 -9.17
C ASN A 5 11.06 -6.40 -8.23
N ASP A 6 11.65 -5.78 -7.21
CA ASP A 6 11.02 -4.98 -6.18
C ASP A 6 11.55 -3.54 -6.26
N PRO A 7 10.71 -2.49 -6.15
CA PRO A 7 11.16 -1.11 -6.33
C PRO A 7 12.11 -0.61 -5.22
N ILE A 8 12.15 -1.28 -4.06
CA ILE A 8 12.96 -0.87 -2.90
C ILE A 8 14.31 -1.60 -2.90
N HIS A 9 14.28 -2.93 -3.08
CA HIS A 9 15.47 -3.80 -2.98
C HIS A 9 16.06 -4.21 -4.33
N GLY A 10 15.41 -3.86 -5.45
CA GLY A 10 15.80 -4.30 -6.78
C GLY A 10 15.54 -5.79 -6.98
N HIS A 11 16.58 -6.56 -7.32
CA HIS A 11 16.43 -7.97 -7.68
C HIS A 11 16.51 -8.87 -6.44
N ILE A 12 15.34 -9.26 -5.92
CA ILE A 12 15.19 -10.18 -4.79
C ILE A 12 15.26 -11.64 -5.27
N GLU A 13 16.26 -12.40 -4.82
CA GLU A 13 16.35 -13.85 -5.05
C GLU A 13 15.71 -14.65 -3.91
N LEU A 14 14.76 -15.53 -4.22
CA LEU A 14 14.11 -16.41 -3.22
C LEU A 14 14.31 -17.91 -3.52
N HIS A 15 14.48 -18.66 -2.43
CA HIS A 15 14.65 -20.11 -2.42
C HIS A 15 13.38 -20.83 -2.91
N PRO A 16 13.47 -21.97 -3.66
CA PRO A 16 12.30 -22.68 -4.17
C PRO A 16 11.22 -23.04 -3.14
N LEU A 17 11.60 -23.33 -1.88
CA LEU A 17 10.63 -23.56 -0.79
C LEU A 17 9.79 -22.32 -0.48
N LEU A 18 10.42 -21.13 -0.41
CA LEU A 18 9.72 -19.86 -0.22
C LEU A 18 8.79 -19.57 -1.40
N VAL A 19 9.25 -19.86 -2.63
CA VAL A 19 8.42 -19.73 -3.83
C VAL A 19 7.18 -20.64 -3.77
N LYS A 20 7.31 -21.88 -3.30
CA LYS A 20 6.17 -22.80 -3.09
C LYS A 20 5.21 -22.33 -1.98
N MET A 21 5.64 -21.49 -1.04
CA MET A 21 4.78 -20.83 -0.06
C MET A 21 4.11 -19.57 -0.64
N ILE A 22 4.86 -18.77 -1.40
CA ILE A 22 4.37 -17.56 -2.08
C ILE A 22 3.26 -17.90 -3.05
N ASP A 23 3.47 -18.90 -3.90
CA ASP A 23 2.53 -19.32 -4.95
C ASP A 23 1.32 -20.15 -4.36
N THR A 24 0.85 -19.80 -3.14
CA THR A 24 -0.35 -20.35 -2.47
C THR A 24 -1.46 -19.31 -2.27
N PRO A 25 -2.75 -19.70 -2.20
CA PRO A 25 -3.85 -18.76 -1.95
C PRO A 25 -3.69 -17.95 -0.66
N GLN A 26 -3.20 -18.59 0.41
CA GLN A 26 -3.00 -17.95 1.71
C GLN A 26 -2.02 -16.77 1.64
N PHE A 27 -0.98 -16.86 0.80
CA PHE A 27 0.00 -15.81 0.65
C PHE A 27 -0.36 -14.81 -0.45
N GLN A 28 -0.92 -15.26 -1.58
CA GLN A 28 -1.41 -14.35 -2.64
C GLN A 28 -2.51 -13.40 -2.14
N ARG A 29 -3.30 -13.79 -1.12
CA ARG A 29 -4.25 -12.92 -0.41
C ARG A 29 -3.67 -11.55 -0.02
N LEU A 30 -2.39 -11.50 0.37
CA LEU A 30 -1.75 -10.26 0.81
C LEU A 30 -1.65 -9.17 -0.27
N ARG A 31 -1.91 -9.51 -1.55
CA ARG A 31 -2.05 -8.54 -2.65
C ARG A 31 -3.30 -7.65 -2.54
N PHE A 32 -4.29 -8.12 -1.80
CA PHE A 32 -5.59 -7.45 -1.66
C PHE A 32 -5.74 -6.81 -0.28
N ILE A 33 -4.61 -6.55 0.40
CA ILE A 33 -4.53 -5.91 1.72
C ILE A 33 -3.45 -4.84 1.67
N LYS A 34 -3.85 -3.57 1.67
CA LYS A 34 -2.93 -2.43 1.63
C LYS A 34 -2.11 -2.37 2.92
N GLN A 35 -0.80 -2.17 2.78
CA GLN A 35 0.17 -2.07 3.89
C GLN A 35 -0.30 -1.03 4.91
N LEU A 36 -0.66 0.15 4.39
CA LEU A 36 -1.14 1.30 5.13
C LEU A 36 -2.67 1.41 5.18
N GLY A 37 -3.39 0.30 4.98
CA GLY A 37 -4.85 0.23 5.10
C GLY A 37 -5.57 1.35 4.35
N THR A 38 -6.23 2.25 5.08
CA THR A 38 -7.03 3.37 4.52
C THR A 38 -6.20 4.60 4.09
N LYS A 39 -4.90 4.67 4.41
CA LYS A 39 -4.07 5.87 4.19
C LYS A 39 -4.00 6.28 2.71
N TYR A 40 -4.25 5.37 1.76
CA TYR A 40 -4.32 5.68 0.32
C TYR A 40 -5.39 6.72 -0.03
N LEU A 41 -6.45 6.83 0.78
CA LEU A 41 -7.51 7.85 0.65
C LEU A 41 -7.05 9.25 1.06
N VAL A 42 -5.80 9.42 1.49
CA VAL A 42 -5.15 10.71 1.80
C VAL A 42 -3.83 10.86 1.06
N TYR A 43 -3.08 9.76 0.89
CA TYR A 43 -1.82 9.69 0.16
C TYR A 43 -2.00 8.79 -1.08
N PRO A 44 -2.29 9.35 -2.27
CA PRO A 44 -2.62 8.54 -3.45
C PRO A 44 -1.52 7.55 -3.88
N GLY A 45 -0.26 7.79 -3.49
CA GLY A 45 0.85 6.86 -3.73
C GLY A 45 0.89 5.64 -2.79
N ALA A 46 0.19 5.66 -1.65
CA ALA A 46 0.20 4.61 -0.63
C ALA A 46 -0.64 3.37 -1.00
N THR A 47 -0.47 2.89 -2.24
CA THR A 47 -1.24 1.78 -2.83
C THR A 47 -0.63 0.40 -2.57
N HIS A 48 0.60 0.35 -2.03
CA HIS A 48 1.35 -0.89 -1.80
C HIS A 48 0.71 -1.79 -0.74
N THR A 49 1.03 -3.08 -0.85
CA THR A 49 0.33 -4.17 -0.21
C THR A 49 1.26 -4.96 0.72
N ARG A 50 0.66 -5.72 1.65
CA ARG A 50 1.39 -6.61 2.57
C ARG A 50 2.21 -7.67 1.82
N PHE A 51 1.90 -7.96 0.56
CA PHE A 51 2.60 -8.95 -0.27
C PHE A 51 4.06 -8.56 -0.55
N GLU A 52 4.31 -7.42 -1.20
CA GLU A 52 5.67 -6.97 -1.54
C GLU A 52 6.49 -6.62 -0.29
N HIS A 53 5.84 -6.08 0.75
CA HIS A 53 6.46 -5.92 2.07
C HIS A 53 6.98 -7.27 2.61
N SER A 54 6.13 -8.31 2.66
CA SER A 54 6.54 -9.64 3.12
C SER A 54 7.68 -10.26 2.29
N LEU A 55 7.76 -9.97 0.98
CA LEU A 55 8.90 -10.37 0.15
C LEU A 55 10.19 -9.63 0.53
N GLY A 56 10.10 -8.32 0.78
CA GLY A 56 11.22 -7.49 1.22
C GLY A 56 11.75 -7.88 2.60
N VAL A 57 10.87 -8.15 3.58
CA VAL A 57 11.26 -8.64 4.91
C VAL A 57 11.97 -10.00 4.81
N ALA A 58 11.47 -10.93 3.98
CA ALA A 58 12.13 -12.21 3.73
C ALA A 58 13.50 -12.09 3.02
N HIS A 59 13.67 -11.06 2.17
CA HIS A 59 14.94 -10.71 1.55
C HIS A 59 15.94 -10.18 2.59
N LEU A 60 15.56 -9.15 3.34
CA LEU A 60 16.41 -8.51 4.34
C LEU A 60 16.82 -9.48 5.46
N ALA A 61 15.91 -10.36 5.90
CA ALA A 61 16.22 -11.45 6.83
C ALA A 61 17.33 -12.37 6.30
N GLY A 62 17.25 -12.74 5.01
CA GLY A 62 18.29 -13.54 4.33
C GLY A 62 19.63 -12.79 4.21
N CYS A 63 19.60 -11.51 3.87
CA CYS A 63 20.79 -10.67 3.76
C CYS A 63 21.47 -10.42 5.11
N LEU A 64 20.72 -10.25 6.19
CA LEU A 64 21.26 -10.14 7.54
C LEU A 64 21.89 -11.46 7.99
N LEU A 65 21.19 -12.60 7.82
CA LEU A 65 21.75 -13.93 8.11
C LEU A 65 23.02 -14.22 7.31
N LYS A 66 23.04 -13.90 6.02
CA LYS A 66 24.22 -14.03 5.16
C LYS A 66 25.39 -13.23 5.71
N THR A 67 25.15 -11.98 6.06
CA THR A 67 26.15 -11.09 6.65
C THR A 67 26.69 -11.61 7.97
N LEU A 68 25.83 -12.11 8.87
CA LEU A 68 26.25 -12.71 10.14
C LEU A 68 27.03 -14.02 9.94
N HIS A 69 26.61 -14.87 9.00
CA HIS A 69 27.28 -16.14 8.68
C HIS A 69 28.67 -15.93 8.07
N GLU A 70 28.79 -15.01 7.11
CA GLU A 70 30.05 -14.68 6.45
C GLU A 70 31.03 -13.95 7.39
N ASN A 71 30.54 -13.05 8.25
CA ASN A 71 31.36 -12.30 9.20
C ASN A 71 31.78 -13.11 10.44
N GLN A 72 31.03 -14.17 10.77
CA GLN A 72 31.17 -14.97 12.00
C GLN A 72 30.79 -16.45 11.80
N PRO A 73 31.62 -17.24 11.10
CA PRO A 73 31.39 -18.68 10.90
C PRO A 73 31.22 -19.46 12.22
N GLU A 74 31.81 -18.99 13.32
CA GLU A 74 31.73 -19.58 14.66
C GLU A 74 30.30 -19.60 15.25
N LEU A 75 29.36 -18.87 14.65
CA LEU A 75 27.93 -18.92 15.01
C LEU A 75 27.23 -20.18 14.48
N ASN A 76 27.90 -20.99 13.65
CA ASN A 76 27.40 -22.23 13.09
C ASN A 76 26.00 -22.10 12.45
N ILE A 77 25.69 -20.95 11.84
CA ILE A 77 24.37 -20.68 11.22
C ILE A 77 24.16 -21.68 10.08
N THR A 78 23.16 -22.53 10.21
CA THR A 78 22.91 -23.65 9.28
C THR A 78 22.01 -23.23 8.13
N LYS A 79 22.02 -23.96 7.00
CA LYS A 79 21.05 -23.76 5.91
C LYS A 79 19.59 -23.91 6.37
N GLN A 80 19.37 -24.74 7.39
CA GLN A 80 18.08 -24.91 8.06
C GLN A 80 17.67 -23.65 8.83
N ASP A 81 18.61 -23.02 9.57
CA ASP A 81 18.38 -21.72 10.23
C ASP A 81 18.02 -20.62 9.20
N PHE A 82 18.75 -20.55 8.08
CA PHE A 82 18.44 -19.64 6.97
C PHE A 82 17.00 -19.79 6.49
N LEU A 83 16.59 -21.03 6.16
CA LEU A 83 15.23 -21.29 5.67
C LEU A 83 14.17 -20.97 6.73
N CYS A 84 14.36 -21.36 7.99
CA CYS A 84 13.38 -21.11 9.05
C CYS A 84 13.18 -19.61 9.29
N VAL A 85 14.26 -18.82 9.37
CA VAL A 85 14.16 -17.37 9.57
C VAL A 85 13.55 -16.68 8.35
N GLN A 86 13.90 -17.09 7.12
CA GLN A 86 13.25 -16.54 5.92
C GLN A 86 11.77 -16.94 5.80
N ILE A 87 11.37 -18.14 6.24
CA ILE A 87 9.96 -18.56 6.27
C ILE A 87 9.19 -17.73 7.31
N ALA A 88 9.77 -17.52 8.50
CA ALA A 88 9.15 -16.67 9.51
C ALA A 88 9.01 -15.21 9.03
N ALA A 89 10.07 -14.65 8.45
CA ALA A 89 10.07 -13.32 7.83
C ALA A 89 9.04 -13.18 6.70
N LEU A 90 8.89 -14.22 5.86
CA LEU A 90 7.87 -14.25 4.82
C LEU A 90 6.45 -14.32 5.41
N CYS A 91 6.24 -15.12 6.45
CA CYS A 91 4.90 -15.42 6.97
C CYS A 91 4.40 -14.51 8.10
N HIS A 92 5.23 -13.59 8.61
CA HIS A 92 4.93 -12.82 9.83
C HIS A 92 3.64 -11.98 9.75
N ASP A 93 3.27 -11.55 8.54
CA ASP A 93 2.18 -10.61 8.27
C ASP A 93 0.91 -11.26 7.67
N MET A 94 0.91 -12.60 7.54
CA MET A 94 -0.17 -13.35 6.90
C MET A 94 -1.54 -13.24 7.59
N GLY A 95 -1.55 -12.87 8.86
CA GLY A 95 -2.72 -12.71 9.71
C GLY A 95 -3.40 -11.35 9.68
N HIS A 96 -2.90 -10.39 8.90
CA HIS A 96 -3.58 -9.10 8.76
C HIS A 96 -4.98 -9.24 8.14
N GLY A 97 -5.95 -8.51 8.68
CA GLY A 97 -7.30 -8.38 8.11
C GLY A 97 -7.40 -7.24 7.09
N PRO A 98 -8.62 -6.96 6.58
CA PRO A 98 -8.90 -5.80 5.74
C PRO A 98 -8.39 -4.50 6.36
N PHE A 99 -7.75 -3.65 5.56
CA PHE A 99 -7.14 -2.39 5.97
C PHE A 99 -6.02 -2.53 7.03
N SER A 100 -5.36 -3.68 7.11
CA SER A 100 -4.25 -3.96 8.02
C SER A 100 -4.55 -3.65 9.50
N HIS A 101 -4.10 -2.51 10.04
CA HIS A 101 -4.18 -2.16 11.46
C HIS A 101 -5.54 -1.61 11.92
N LEU A 102 -6.44 -1.26 10.99
CA LEU A 102 -7.82 -0.92 11.34
C LEU A 102 -8.56 -2.17 11.86
N PHE A 103 -8.30 -3.34 11.28
CA PHE A 103 -9.00 -4.56 11.65
C PHE A 103 -8.73 -5.01 13.08
N ASP A 104 -7.47 -5.23 13.43
CA ASP A 104 -7.07 -5.66 14.78
C ASP A 104 -7.02 -4.50 15.79
N GLY A 105 -6.72 -3.29 15.35
CA GLY A 105 -6.61 -2.12 16.22
C GLY A 105 -7.91 -1.37 16.52
N MET A 106 -8.95 -1.47 15.66
CA MET A 106 -10.20 -0.71 15.83
C MET A 106 -11.46 -1.56 15.71
N PHE A 107 -11.56 -2.42 14.68
CA PHE A 107 -12.78 -3.21 14.43
C PHE A 107 -12.96 -4.35 15.44
N ILE A 108 -11.99 -5.28 15.53
CA ILE A 108 -12.06 -6.44 16.45
C ILE A 108 -12.30 -6.03 17.92
N PRO A 109 -11.62 -5.00 18.48
CA PRO A 109 -11.90 -4.52 19.84
C PRO A 109 -13.33 -4.00 20.04
N LYS A 110 -13.92 -3.33 19.04
CA LYS A 110 -15.31 -2.84 19.10
C LYS A 110 -16.35 -3.97 18.96
N VAL A 111 -16.05 -5.05 18.22
CA VAL A 111 -16.95 -6.20 18.07
C VAL A 111 -17.04 -7.04 19.35
N GLN A 112 -15.93 -7.24 20.08
CA GLN A 112 -15.88 -8.13 21.25
C GLN A 112 -15.20 -7.47 22.48
N PRO A 113 -15.80 -6.44 23.09
CA PRO A 113 -15.23 -5.79 24.26
C PRO A 113 -15.01 -6.77 25.42
N GLY A 114 -13.77 -6.87 25.89
CA GLY A 114 -13.39 -7.63 27.09
C GLY A 114 -13.30 -9.15 26.94
N LYS A 115 -13.54 -9.74 25.75
CA LYS A 115 -13.37 -11.19 25.51
C LYS A 115 -12.06 -11.51 24.82
N CYS A 116 -11.11 -12.06 25.58
CA CYS A 116 -9.84 -12.55 25.05
C CYS A 116 -10.04 -13.93 24.36
N LEU A 117 -10.38 -13.92 23.05
CA LEU A 117 -10.55 -15.13 22.24
C LEU A 117 -9.37 -15.31 21.26
N SER A 118 -8.68 -16.45 21.39
CA SER A 118 -7.33 -16.75 20.87
C SER A 118 -7.20 -16.95 19.35
N PHE A 119 -8.09 -16.38 18.54
CA PHE A 119 -8.04 -16.49 17.07
C PHE A 119 -7.56 -15.20 16.39
N LEU A 120 -7.86 -14.03 16.99
CA LEU A 120 -7.60 -12.71 16.40
C LEU A 120 -7.17 -11.66 17.44
N THR A 121 -6.60 -12.08 18.57
CA THR A 121 -6.09 -11.17 19.61
C THR A 121 -4.96 -10.28 19.10
N SER A 122 -4.18 -10.76 18.12
CA SER A 122 -3.29 -9.95 17.28
C SER A 122 -3.11 -10.57 15.90
N HIS A 123 -2.64 -9.77 14.93
CA HIS A 123 -2.28 -10.26 13.60
C HIS A 123 -1.15 -11.32 13.65
N GLU A 124 -0.21 -11.24 14.61
CA GLU A 124 0.85 -12.25 14.75
C GLU A 124 0.29 -13.64 15.09
N GLU A 125 -0.73 -13.73 15.95
CA GLU A 125 -1.42 -15.00 16.26
C GLU A 125 -2.13 -15.58 15.03
N ALA A 126 -2.86 -14.73 14.29
CA ALA A 126 -3.49 -15.11 13.04
C ALA A 126 -2.47 -15.51 11.96
N SER A 127 -1.28 -14.90 11.92
CA SER A 127 -0.20 -15.27 10.98
C SER A 127 0.29 -16.70 11.19
N VAL A 128 0.47 -17.12 12.45
CA VAL A 128 0.84 -18.52 12.76
C VAL A 128 -0.27 -19.49 12.37
N GLN A 129 -1.54 -19.15 12.62
CA GLN A 129 -2.68 -19.99 12.25
C GLN A 129 -2.82 -20.11 10.73
N MET A 130 -2.65 -19.00 10.00
CA MET A 130 -2.64 -18.96 8.54
C MET A 130 -1.46 -19.75 7.95
N PHE A 131 -0.27 -19.68 8.54
CA PHE A 131 0.89 -20.50 8.18
C PHE A 131 0.58 -22.00 8.33
N HIS A 132 -0.03 -22.42 9.45
CA HIS A 132 -0.49 -23.80 9.63
C HIS A 132 -1.54 -24.20 8.60
N CYS A 133 -2.52 -23.33 8.31
CA CYS A 133 -3.53 -23.58 7.29
C CYS A 133 -2.91 -23.76 5.90
N MET A 134 -1.97 -22.89 5.50
CA MET A 134 -1.20 -22.98 4.26
C MET A 134 -0.46 -24.32 4.18
N LYS A 135 0.25 -24.70 5.25
CA LYS A 135 1.02 -25.94 5.35
C LYS A 135 0.15 -27.18 5.19
N ARG A 136 -1.00 -27.23 5.90
CA ARG A 136 -1.98 -28.32 5.81
C ARG A 136 -2.61 -28.41 4.41
N ARG A 137 -3.12 -27.31 3.87
CA ARG A 137 -3.88 -27.28 2.61
C ARG A 137 -3.03 -27.52 1.36
N ASN A 138 -1.77 -27.08 1.37
CA ASN A 138 -0.88 -27.19 0.21
C ASN A 138 0.15 -28.34 0.34
N GLY A 139 0.11 -29.13 1.42
CA GLY A 139 0.95 -30.31 1.60
C GLY A 139 2.44 -30.02 1.85
N LEU A 140 2.77 -28.81 2.31
CA LEU A 140 4.13 -28.28 2.36
C LEU A 140 5.06 -29.05 3.32
N ASP A 141 4.53 -29.83 4.26
CA ASP A 141 5.33 -30.69 5.15
C ASP A 141 6.28 -31.64 4.39
N LYS A 142 5.90 -32.10 3.19
CA LYS A 142 6.76 -32.93 2.34
C LYS A 142 7.91 -32.11 1.73
N GLU A 143 7.62 -30.90 1.27
CA GLU A 143 8.59 -29.98 0.67
C GLU A 143 9.59 -29.48 1.71
N MET A 144 9.11 -29.08 2.89
CA MET A 144 9.96 -28.65 4.01
C MET A 144 10.97 -29.74 4.38
N LYS A 145 10.52 -31.00 4.53
CA LYS A 145 11.41 -32.15 4.77
C LYS A 145 12.37 -32.42 3.60
N PHE A 146 11.91 -32.31 2.35
CA PHE A 146 12.75 -32.48 1.16
C PHE A 146 13.88 -31.45 1.09
N TYR A 147 13.64 -30.20 1.49
CA TYR A 147 14.67 -29.15 1.59
C TYR A 147 15.45 -29.16 2.93
N GLY A 148 15.29 -30.19 3.76
CA GLY A 148 16.12 -30.44 4.94
C GLY A 148 15.66 -29.84 6.26
N LEU A 149 14.38 -29.45 6.41
CA LEU A 149 13.83 -29.00 7.69
C LEU A 149 13.44 -30.18 8.60
N ASN A 150 13.78 -30.07 9.88
CA ASN A 150 13.43 -31.03 10.94
C ASN A 150 12.07 -30.67 11.57
N LEU A 151 11.03 -31.43 11.23
CA LEU A 151 9.67 -31.23 11.76
C LEU A 151 9.42 -32.21 12.94
N PRO A 152 8.97 -31.74 14.12
CA PRO A 152 8.24 -30.48 14.35
C PRO A 152 9.08 -29.29 14.87
N GLU A 153 10.35 -29.49 15.18
CA GLU A 153 11.22 -28.48 15.84
C GLU A 153 11.29 -27.15 15.07
N ASP A 154 11.50 -27.19 13.76
CA ASP A 154 11.58 -26.00 12.91
C ASP A 154 10.25 -25.23 12.82
N ILE A 155 9.11 -25.93 12.90
CA ILE A 155 7.80 -25.27 12.98
C ILE A 155 7.69 -24.50 14.29
N LYS A 156 8.11 -25.11 15.41
CA LYS A 156 8.14 -24.43 16.72
C LYS A 156 9.05 -23.20 16.69
N PHE A 157 10.19 -23.27 16.00
CA PHE A 157 11.08 -22.13 15.80
C PHE A 157 10.43 -21.00 14.99
N ILE A 158 9.82 -21.32 13.84
CA ILE A 158 9.10 -20.35 12.98
C ILE A 158 7.98 -19.65 13.76
N GLU A 159 7.18 -20.40 14.53
CA GLU A 159 6.13 -19.84 15.41
C GLU A 159 6.70 -18.86 16.44
N GLU A 160 7.83 -19.19 17.07
CA GLU A 160 8.44 -18.36 18.12
C GLU A 160 9.12 -17.11 17.56
N LEU A 161 9.62 -17.15 16.32
CA LEU A 161 10.10 -15.97 15.59
C LEU A 161 9.00 -14.96 15.27
N ILE A 162 7.79 -15.43 14.92
CA ILE A 162 6.63 -14.58 14.61
C ILE A 162 5.99 -14.03 15.90
N LEU A 163 5.63 -14.92 16.83
CA LEU A 163 4.82 -14.54 18.00
C LEU A 163 5.63 -13.89 19.12
N LYS A 164 6.75 -14.51 19.49
CA LYS A 164 7.45 -14.19 20.74
C LYS A 164 8.55 -13.16 20.53
N GLY A 165 9.43 -13.42 19.57
CA GLY A 165 10.68 -12.68 19.41
C GLY A 165 11.63 -12.82 20.61
N GLN A 166 12.85 -12.30 20.49
CA GLN A 166 13.79 -12.23 21.62
C GLN A 166 13.25 -11.27 22.71
N LYS A 167 13.42 -11.64 23.98
CA LYS A 167 13.19 -10.80 25.15
C LYS A 167 14.36 -10.92 26.14
N ASP A 168 14.62 -9.87 26.92
CA ASP A 168 15.54 -9.93 28.05
C ASP A 168 14.90 -10.76 29.19
N GLY A 169 15.71 -11.50 29.96
CA GLY A 169 15.26 -12.41 31.02
C GLY A 169 15.61 -13.88 30.76
N GLU A 170 14.99 -14.81 31.49
CA GLU A 170 15.27 -16.26 31.40
C GLU A 170 14.94 -16.86 30.01
N TRP A 171 15.72 -17.86 29.59
CA TRP A 171 15.53 -18.51 28.29
C TRP A 171 14.26 -19.38 28.27
N SER A 172 13.32 -19.04 27.38
CA SER A 172 11.98 -19.66 27.33
C SER A 172 11.55 -20.15 25.93
N MET A 173 12.47 -20.15 24.96
CA MET A 173 12.22 -20.66 23.60
C MET A 173 12.52 -22.15 23.50
N LYS A 174 11.82 -22.83 22.60
CA LYS A 174 11.90 -24.29 22.40
C LYS A 174 12.37 -24.68 21.00
N GLY A 175 12.23 -23.82 19.99
CA GLY A 175 12.61 -24.12 18.61
C GLY A 175 14.12 -24.09 18.33
N ARG A 176 14.90 -23.42 19.20
CA ARG A 176 16.37 -23.39 19.21
C ARG A 176 16.90 -23.20 20.63
N THR A 177 18.17 -23.50 20.83
CA THR A 177 18.95 -23.29 22.06
C THR A 177 19.44 -21.84 22.21
N GLU A 178 19.81 -21.45 23.44
CA GLU A 178 20.22 -20.07 23.78
C GLU A 178 21.49 -19.60 23.04
N ASP A 179 22.35 -20.50 22.56
CA ASP A 179 23.50 -20.14 21.73
C ASP A 179 23.09 -19.58 20.35
N LYS A 180 21.82 -19.73 19.96
CA LYS A 180 21.18 -19.19 18.75
C LYS A 180 20.19 -18.05 19.04
N SER A 181 20.18 -17.53 20.26
CA SER A 181 19.29 -16.45 20.73
C SER A 181 19.21 -15.25 19.78
N PHE A 182 20.33 -14.79 19.23
CA PHE A 182 20.41 -13.72 18.23
C PHE A 182 19.50 -13.91 16.98
N LEU A 183 19.10 -15.15 16.62
CA LEU A 183 18.17 -15.38 15.50
C LEU A 183 16.76 -14.82 15.79
N TYR A 184 16.35 -14.77 17.06
CA TYR A 184 15.05 -14.24 17.49
C TYR A 184 14.99 -12.70 17.51
N GLU A 185 16.08 -12.02 17.14
CA GLU A 185 16.16 -10.57 16.97
C GLU A 185 15.99 -10.13 15.51
N ILE A 186 15.87 -11.07 14.56
CA ILE A 186 15.85 -10.76 13.12
C ILE A 186 14.46 -10.35 12.64
N VAL A 187 13.42 -11.13 12.95
CA VAL A 187 12.06 -10.96 12.41
C VAL A 187 11.22 -10.03 13.29
N ALA A 188 11.20 -10.29 14.60
CA ALA A 188 10.44 -9.50 15.57
C ALA A 188 11.27 -9.27 16.83
N ASN A 189 11.92 -8.11 16.95
CA ASN A 189 12.85 -7.85 18.05
C ASN A 189 12.12 -7.19 19.23
N LYS A 190 11.69 -7.97 20.23
CA LYS A 190 11.00 -7.41 21.40
C LYS A 190 11.96 -6.90 22.50
N VAL A 191 13.30 -6.94 22.30
CA VAL A 191 14.30 -6.32 23.22
C VAL A 191 14.39 -4.82 22.97
N ASN A 192 14.66 -4.43 21.73
CA ASN A 192 14.91 -3.02 21.37
C ASN A 192 14.06 -2.51 20.19
N GLY A 193 13.30 -3.39 19.52
CA GLY A 193 12.46 -3.02 18.39
C GLY A 193 13.23 -2.81 17.08
N ILE A 194 14.48 -3.26 16.94
CA ILE A 194 15.23 -3.22 15.68
C ILE A 194 15.20 -4.60 15.02
N ASP A 195 14.43 -4.73 13.95
CA ASP A 195 14.21 -5.95 13.17
C ASP A 195 14.06 -5.61 11.67
N VAL A 196 14.09 -6.64 10.82
CA VAL A 196 14.05 -6.47 9.36
C VAL A 196 12.67 -6.10 8.81
N ASP A 197 11.61 -6.29 9.61
CA ASP A 197 10.26 -5.73 9.38
C ASP A 197 10.35 -4.20 9.22
N LYS A 198 10.87 -3.52 10.25
CA LYS A 198 11.06 -2.06 10.22
C LYS A 198 12.00 -1.61 9.12
N TRP A 199 13.02 -2.40 8.80
CA TRP A 199 13.95 -2.02 7.74
C TRP A 199 13.28 -2.00 6.37
N ASP A 200 12.32 -2.89 6.10
CA ASP A 200 11.54 -2.82 4.87
C ASP A 200 10.51 -1.68 4.92
N TYR A 201 9.61 -1.66 5.91
CA TYR A 201 8.50 -0.70 5.88
C TYR A 201 8.96 0.76 5.96
N LEU A 202 10.02 1.08 6.73
CA LEU A 202 10.49 2.47 6.83
C LEU A 202 10.98 3.02 5.49
N VAL A 203 11.57 2.18 4.63
CA VAL A 203 12.02 2.62 3.30
C VAL A 203 10.88 2.53 2.29
N ARG A 204 10.07 1.46 2.35
CA ARG A 204 8.93 1.24 1.46
C ARG A 204 7.85 2.29 1.65
N ASP A 205 7.41 2.54 2.87
CA ASP A 205 6.38 3.53 3.17
C ASP A 205 6.85 4.93 2.81
N CYS A 206 8.09 5.30 3.14
CA CYS A 206 8.70 6.56 2.70
C CYS A 206 8.63 6.74 1.17
N TYR A 207 9.02 5.70 0.41
CA TYR A 207 8.97 5.71 -1.05
C TYR A 207 7.55 5.94 -1.59
N TYR A 208 6.56 5.18 -1.12
CA TYR A 208 5.17 5.26 -1.59
C TYR A 208 4.40 6.49 -1.05
N LEU A 209 4.81 7.05 0.10
CA LEU A 209 4.24 8.29 0.66
C LEU A 209 4.89 9.56 0.09
N GLY A 210 6.03 9.45 -0.62
CA GLY A 210 6.83 10.60 -1.06
C GLY A 210 7.55 11.33 0.09
N ILE A 211 7.73 10.67 1.23
CA ILE A 211 8.40 11.23 2.42
C ILE A 211 9.87 10.77 2.41
N PRO A 212 10.87 11.67 2.47
CA PRO A 212 12.28 11.28 2.49
C PRO A 212 12.61 10.34 3.67
N CYS A 213 13.23 9.19 3.37
CA CYS A 213 13.69 8.25 4.39
C CYS A 213 15.08 8.68 4.90
N GLY A 214 15.21 8.93 6.21
CA GLY A 214 16.50 9.24 6.84
C GLY A 214 17.37 8.01 7.13
N PHE A 215 16.87 6.80 6.86
CA PHE A 215 17.44 5.55 7.34
C PHE A 215 18.10 4.70 6.24
N ASP A 216 19.41 4.45 6.37
CA ASP A 216 20.16 3.51 5.52
C ASP A 216 20.28 2.12 6.17
N HIS A 217 19.33 1.24 5.85
CA HIS A 217 19.35 -0.15 6.29
C HIS A 217 20.56 -0.93 5.75
N GLN A 218 21.10 -0.61 4.57
CA GLN A 218 22.23 -1.36 3.99
C GLN A 218 23.52 -1.10 4.77
N ARG A 219 23.72 0.14 5.22
CA ARG A 219 24.83 0.53 6.10
C ARG A 219 24.71 -0.10 7.47
N LEU A 220 23.50 -0.12 8.05
CA LEU A 220 23.25 -0.78 9.34
C LEU A 220 23.49 -2.29 9.25
N LEU A 221 22.97 -2.95 8.21
CA LEU A 221 23.12 -4.39 7.93
C LEU A 221 24.59 -4.80 7.86
N LYS A 222 25.41 -4.08 7.08
CA LYS A 222 26.87 -4.32 6.99
C LYS A 222 27.62 -4.10 8.30
N SER A 223 27.00 -3.43 9.28
CA SER A 223 27.56 -3.17 10.59
C SER A 223 27.17 -4.19 11.66
N ALA A 224 26.24 -5.11 11.37
CA ALA A 224 25.73 -6.06 12.33
C ALA A 224 26.76 -7.17 12.66
N ARG A 225 26.90 -7.48 13.95
CA ARG A 225 27.68 -8.62 14.48
C ARG A 225 26.93 -9.25 15.64
N VAL A 226 27.20 -10.50 15.94
CA VAL A 226 26.75 -11.14 17.18
C VAL A 226 27.84 -11.03 18.24
N CYS A 227 27.49 -10.47 19.39
CA CYS A 227 28.38 -10.35 20.55
C CYS A 227 27.76 -10.96 21.80
N ASN A 228 28.60 -11.32 22.78
CA ASN A 228 28.11 -11.74 24.08
C ASN A 228 27.75 -10.51 24.93
N VAL A 229 26.54 -10.52 25.48
CA VAL A 229 26.00 -9.54 26.43
C VAL A 229 25.31 -10.31 27.55
N ASN A 230 25.73 -10.06 28.80
CA ASN A 230 25.16 -10.70 29.99
C ASN A 230 25.07 -12.25 29.95
N GLY A 231 25.94 -12.90 29.17
CA GLY A 231 25.95 -14.36 28.98
C GLY A 231 25.23 -14.85 27.72
N ARG A 232 24.37 -14.03 27.11
CA ARG A 232 23.58 -14.35 25.91
C ARG A 232 24.20 -13.75 24.63
N LYS A 233 23.90 -14.33 23.47
CA LYS A 233 24.32 -13.81 22.16
C LYS A 233 23.26 -12.85 21.61
N HIS A 234 23.64 -11.60 21.40
CA HIS A 234 22.77 -10.55 20.86
C HIS A 234 23.34 -9.94 19.58
N ILE A 235 22.48 -9.51 18.66
CA ILE A 235 22.85 -8.68 17.53
C ILE A 235 23.26 -7.30 18.07
N CYS A 236 24.50 -6.93 17.78
CA CYS A 236 25.13 -5.69 18.18
C CYS A 236 25.57 -4.92 16.94
N PHE A 237 25.35 -3.61 16.95
CA PHE A 237 25.76 -2.74 15.86
C PHE A 237 27.09 -2.05 16.15
N ARG A 238 27.72 -1.53 15.10
CA ARG A 238 28.95 -0.76 15.24
C ARG A 238 28.67 0.55 15.99
N ASP A 239 29.45 0.87 17.02
CA ASP A 239 29.30 2.11 17.83
C ASP A 239 28.99 3.40 17.04
N LYS A 240 29.72 3.66 15.95
CA LYS A 240 29.55 4.83 15.07
C LYS A 240 28.22 4.90 14.30
N MET A 241 27.35 3.89 14.43
CA MET A 241 26.01 3.83 13.81
C MET A 241 24.91 4.25 14.79
N ALA A 242 25.26 4.74 15.99
CA ALA A 242 24.27 5.22 16.96
C ALA A 242 23.40 6.36 16.39
N ASN A 243 23.95 7.21 15.53
CA ASN A 243 23.20 8.25 14.81
C ASN A 243 22.25 7.62 13.78
N ASP A 244 22.72 6.72 12.91
CA ASP A 244 21.88 6.02 11.93
C ASP A 244 20.69 5.28 12.57
N ILE A 245 20.89 4.68 13.74
CA ILE A 245 19.82 4.03 14.50
C ILE A 245 18.87 5.07 15.11
N TYR A 246 19.37 6.22 15.57
CA TYR A 246 18.52 7.32 16.01
C TYR A 246 17.67 7.87 14.84
N ASP A 247 18.27 8.05 13.67
CA ASP A 247 17.62 8.50 12.45
C ASP A 247 16.55 7.50 11.96
N MET A 248 16.74 6.19 12.22
CA MET A 248 15.70 5.16 12.04
C MET A 248 14.45 5.43 12.91
N PHE A 249 14.64 5.66 14.21
CA PHE A 249 13.52 5.95 15.12
C PHE A 249 12.90 7.34 14.87
N HIS A 250 13.70 8.32 14.43
CA HIS A 250 13.21 9.63 14.00
C HIS A 250 12.40 9.55 12.70
N THR A 251 12.81 8.72 11.75
CA THR A 251 12.04 8.42 10.52
C THR A 251 10.71 7.75 10.89
N ARG A 252 10.71 6.78 11.82
CA ARG A 252 9.47 6.18 12.34
C ARG A 252 8.56 7.24 12.96
N TYR A 253 9.05 8.07 13.87
CA TYR A 253 8.28 9.16 14.47
C TYR A 253 7.67 10.09 13.40
N THR A 254 8.46 10.44 12.38
CA THR A 254 8.03 11.28 11.25
C THR A 254 6.88 10.64 10.48
N LEU A 255 6.97 9.33 10.15
CA LEU A 255 5.89 8.59 9.49
C LEU A 255 4.63 8.49 10.35
N TYR A 256 4.77 8.30 11.67
CA TYR A 256 3.64 8.31 12.60
C TYR A 256 2.94 9.68 12.64
N HIS A 257 3.70 10.76 12.83
CA HIS A 257 3.19 12.14 12.90
C HIS A 257 2.55 12.59 11.59
N GLN A 258 3.25 12.40 10.46
CA GLN A 258 2.82 12.93 9.17
C GLN A 258 1.73 12.07 8.53
N ALA A 259 1.90 10.73 8.48
CA ALA A 259 1.07 9.84 7.69
C ALA A 259 0.18 8.90 8.52
N TYR A 260 0.76 8.06 9.40
CA TYR A 260 -0.01 6.97 10.02
C TYR A 260 -1.09 7.46 11.00
N LYS A 261 -0.83 8.59 11.68
CA LYS A 261 -1.79 9.31 12.55
C LYS A 261 -2.16 10.67 11.96
N HIS A 262 -2.23 10.77 10.63
CA HIS A 262 -2.75 11.95 9.96
C HIS A 262 -4.23 12.19 10.32
N LYS A 263 -4.59 13.44 10.64
CA LYS A 263 -5.92 13.84 11.15
C LYS A 263 -7.10 13.39 10.31
N ILE A 264 -6.99 13.44 8.98
CA ILE A 264 -8.06 12.98 8.08
C ILE A 264 -8.13 11.44 8.03
N VAL A 265 -7.02 10.74 8.29
CA VAL A 265 -7.00 9.28 8.26
C VAL A 265 -7.73 8.71 9.46
N THR A 266 -7.54 9.19 10.69
CA THR A 266 -8.30 8.64 11.84
C THR A 266 -9.82 8.76 11.62
N ILE A 267 -10.29 9.88 11.07
CA ILE A 267 -11.71 10.08 10.76
C ILE A 267 -12.21 9.01 9.77
N ILE A 268 -11.46 8.78 8.69
CA ILE A 268 -11.77 7.76 7.67
C ILE A 268 -11.75 6.36 8.30
N GLU A 269 -10.78 6.06 9.18
CA GLU A 269 -10.71 4.77 9.88
C GLU A 269 -11.89 4.56 10.83
N ASP A 270 -12.40 5.58 11.50
CA ASP A 270 -13.60 5.46 12.35
C ASP A 270 -14.88 5.26 11.51
N LYS A 271 -15.08 6.02 10.42
CA LYS A 271 -16.23 5.81 9.50
C LYS A 271 -16.21 4.42 8.87
N ILE A 272 -15.07 3.96 8.36
CA ILE A 272 -14.93 2.60 7.81
C ILE A 272 -15.16 1.55 8.91
N THR A 273 -14.69 1.79 10.13
CA THR A 273 -14.97 0.88 11.26
C THR A 273 -16.47 0.82 11.58
N LYS A 274 -17.20 1.93 11.54
CA LYS A 274 -18.67 1.95 11.71
C LYS A 274 -19.38 1.15 10.63
N ALA A 275 -19.07 1.41 9.36
CA ALA A 275 -19.62 0.66 8.23
C ALA A 275 -19.37 -0.86 8.36
N LEU A 276 -18.17 -1.27 8.76
CA LEU A 276 -17.86 -2.68 9.01
C LEU A 276 -18.63 -3.27 10.20
N LEU A 277 -18.90 -2.49 11.25
CA LEU A 277 -19.68 -2.93 12.42
C LEU A 277 -21.16 -3.10 12.09
N GLU A 278 -21.71 -2.27 11.23
CA GLU A 278 -23.09 -2.35 10.73
C GLU A 278 -23.25 -3.53 9.74
N ALA A 279 -22.29 -3.70 8.84
CA ALA A 279 -22.28 -4.80 7.87
C ALA A 279 -21.90 -6.18 8.45
N LYS A 280 -21.45 -6.25 9.72
CA LYS A 280 -20.75 -7.42 10.27
C LYS A 280 -21.55 -8.73 10.21
N ASP A 281 -22.86 -8.64 10.47
CA ASP A 281 -23.75 -9.80 10.62
C ASP A 281 -24.26 -10.25 9.25
N THR A 282 -24.66 -9.28 8.39
CA THR A 282 -25.07 -9.50 7.00
C THR A 282 -23.98 -10.16 6.16
N LEU A 283 -22.74 -9.66 6.25
CA LEU A 283 -21.63 -10.13 5.41
C LEU A 283 -20.76 -11.20 6.08
N GLU A 284 -21.19 -11.74 7.23
CA GLU A 284 -20.45 -12.70 8.06
C GLU A 284 -18.98 -12.27 8.32
N ILE A 285 -18.75 -10.97 8.55
CA ILE A 285 -17.40 -10.40 8.79
C ILE A 285 -16.83 -10.92 10.12
N SER A 286 -17.68 -11.44 11.02
CA SER A 286 -17.24 -12.22 12.17
C SER A 286 -16.72 -13.61 11.77
N PRO A 287 -15.44 -13.93 12.04
CA PRO A 287 -14.90 -15.28 11.83
C PRO A 287 -15.37 -16.29 12.90
N ILE A 288 -16.25 -15.87 13.82
CA ILE A 288 -16.75 -16.67 14.93
C ILE A 288 -18.28 -16.56 14.98
N SER A 289 -18.96 -17.69 14.79
CA SER A 289 -20.37 -17.85 15.20
C SER A 289 -20.45 -17.77 16.73
N PRO A 290 -21.43 -17.04 17.32
CA PRO A 290 -21.48 -16.76 18.76
C PRO A 290 -21.65 -17.98 19.69
N ASP A 291 -21.86 -19.18 19.15
CA ASP A 291 -22.40 -20.35 19.88
C ASP A 291 -21.39 -21.29 20.57
N LEU A 292 -20.12 -20.88 20.72
CA LEU A 292 -19.11 -21.67 21.45
C LEU A 292 -19.16 -21.47 22.98
N SER A 293 -20.28 -21.88 23.57
CA SER A 293 -20.40 -22.11 25.02
C SER A 293 -19.44 -23.23 25.48
N PRO A 294 -18.74 -23.10 26.63
CA PRO A 294 -17.88 -24.16 27.18
C PRO A 294 -18.58 -25.52 27.39
N ASN A 295 -19.91 -25.52 27.58
CA ASN A 295 -20.70 -26.75 27.73
C ASN A 295 -20.80 -27.56 26.43
N HIS A 296 -20.77 -26.91 25.27
CA HIS A 296 -20.85 -27.56 23.96
C HIS A 296 -19.60 -28.41 23.67
N ILE A 297 -18.44 -28.01 24.20
CA ILE A 297 -17.17 -28.74 24.08
C ILE A 297 -17.22 -30.04 24.92
N ARG A 298 -17.79 -30.01 26.12
CA ARG A 298 -17.98 -31.21 26.95
C ARG A 298 -18.87 -32.25 26.27
N GLN A 299 -20.03 -31.84 25.74
CA GLN A 299 -20.92 -32.74 25.00
C GLN A 299 -20.28 -33.31 23.72
N LYS A 300 -19.40 -32.56 23.04
CA LYS A 300 -18.65 -33.09 21.89
C LYS A 300 -17.62 -34.13 22.31
N ILE A 301 -16.95 -33.96 23.44
CA ILE A 301 -15.97 -34.92 23.98
C ILE A 301 -16.66 -36.24 24.39
N GLU A 302 -17.82 -36.19 25.04
CA GLU A 302 -18.60 -37.38 25.42
C GLU A 302 -19.13 -38.17 24.21
N ASN A 303 -19.45 -37.48 23.11
CA ASN A 303 -19.89 -38.13 21.87
C ASN A 303 -18.73 -38.70 21.03
N ILE A 304 -17.50 -38.16 21.15
CA ILE A 304 -16.32 -38.67 20.45
C ILE A 304 -15.86 -40.03 21.02
N THR A 305 -16.16 -40.34 22.29
CA THR A 305 -15.85 -41.66 22.87
C THR A 305 -16.71 -42.80 22.30
N ASN A 306 -17.79 -42.54 21.55
CA ASN A 306 -18.72 -43.55 21.05
C ASN A 306 -19.09 -43.41 19.56
N SER A 307 -18.15 -43.68 18.64
CA SER A 307 -18.37 -44.60 17.49
C SER A 307 -17.21 -44.62 16.49
N SER A 308 -17.04 -45.76 15.81
CA SER A 308 -16.00 -45.96 14.80
C SER A 308 -16.59 -46.03 13.38
N ARG A 309 -16.26 -45.06 12.50
CA ARG A 309 -15.92 -45.27 11.07
C ARG A 309 -15.52 -43.97 10.34
N LYS A 310 -14.73 -44.11 9.28
CA LYS A 310 -14.02 -43.02 8.60
C LYS A 310 -14.89 -42.21 7.62
N ARG A 311 -14.93 -40.89 7.82
CA ARG A 311 -14.87 -39.86 6.77
C ARG A 311 -14.19 -38.63 7.38
N LYS A 312 -13.13 -38.09 6.77
CA LYS A 312 -12.49 -36.85 7.27
C LYS A 312 -13.39 -35.66 6.92
N MET A 313 -14.22 -35.22 7.86
CA MET A 313 -14.80 -33.89 7.80
C MET A 313 -13.72 -32.83 8.06
N PRO A 314 -13.86 -31.60 7.53
CA PRO A 314 -13.05 -30.46 7.95
C PRO A 314 -13.20 -30.22 9.46
N SER A 315 -12.14 -29.76 10.13
CA SER A 315 -12.29 -29.15 11.46
C SER A 315 -12.95 -27.77 11.31
N SER A 316 -13.67 -27.32 12.33
CA SER A 316 -14.26 -25.97 12.36
C SER A 316 -13.21 -24.87 12.14
N GLU A 317 -11.99 -25.10 12.61
CA GLU A 317 -10.83 -24.22 12.40
C GLU A 317 -10.41 -24.11 10.92
N ASP A 318 -10.43 -25.20 10.14
CA ASP A 318 -10.10 -25.15 8.71
C ASP A 318 -11.19 -24.41 7.90
N GLU A 319 -12.44 -24.45 8.34
CA GLU A 319 -13.56 -23.71 7.74
C GLU A 319 -13.48 -22.21 8.04
N GLN A 320 -13.22 -21.83 9.30
CA GLN A 320 -12.97 -20.44 9.70
C GLN A 320 -11.80 -19.82 8.92
N ASN A 321 -10.69 -20.57 8.82
CA ASN A 321 -9.56 -20.14 7.99
C ASN A 321 -9.92 -20.01 6.49
N ALA A 322 -10.89 -20.79 5.98
CA ALA A 322 -11.36 -20.62 4.59
C ALA A 322 -12.11 -19.29 4.37
N LYS A 323 -12.95 -18.89 5.35
CA LYS A 323 -13.62 -17.58 5.32
C LYS A 323 -12.61 -16.45 5.45
N PHE A 324 -11.68 -16.54 6.41
CA PHE A 324 -10.65 -15.52 6.63
C PHE A 324 -9.69 -15.34 5.43
N ILE A 325 -9.41 -16.40 4.66
CA ILE A 325 -8.63 -16.28 3.41
C ILE A 325 -9.33 -15.39 2.37
N LYS A 326 -10.66 -15.40 2.30
CA LYS A 326 -11.45 -14.55 1.40
C LYS A 326 -11.69 -13.13 1.91
N LEU A 327 -11.36 -12.84 3.18
CA LEU A 327 -11.62 -11.54 3.80
C LEU A 327 -10.45 -10.58 3.54
N THR A 328 -10.66 -9.62 2.65
CA THR A 328 -9.65 -8.67 2.11
C THR A 328 -10.24 -7.25 2.00
N ASP A 329 -9.47 -6.26 1.53
CA ASP A 329 -9.91 -4.86 1.43
C ASP A 329 -11.15 -4.67 0.51
N HIS A 330 -11.42 -5.62 -0.40
CA HIS A 330 -12.61 -5.67 -1.26
C HIS A 330 -13.94 -5.66 -0.51
N ILE A 331 -13.94 -5.91 0.80
CA ILE A 331 -15.12 -5.70 1.67
C ILE A 331 -15.66 -4.25 1.60
N PHE A 332 -14.80 -3.28 1.27
CA PHE A 332 -15.18 -1.88 1.03
C PHE A 332 -16.14 -1.74 -0.15
N GLU A 333 -15.72 -2.24 -1.31
CA GLU A 333 -16.45 -2.16 -2.58
C GLU A 333 -17.76 -2.94 -2.47
N LYS A 334 -17.71 -4.13 -1.85
CA LYS A 334 -18.89 -4.97 -1.60
C LYS A 334 -19.97 -4.27 -0.76
N ILE A 335 -19.60 -3.44 0.22
CA ILE A 335 -20.56 -2.65 1.00
C ILE A 335 -21.03 -1.43 0.20
N LEU A 336 -20.10 -0.70 -0.43
CA LEU A 336 -20.36 0.54 -1.17
C LEU A 336 -21.29 0.33 -2.37
N TYR A 337 -21.13 -0.77 -3.11
CA TYR A 337 -21.91 -1.10 -4.31
C TYR A 337 -23.02 -2.13 -4.07
N SER A 338 -23.28 -2.52 -2.81
CA SER A 338 -24.43 -3.35 -2.47
C SER A 338 -25.73 -2.65 -2.86
N THR A 339 -26.77 -3.41 -3.22
CA THR A 339 -28.15 -2.92 -3.36
C THR A 339 -29.04 -3.31 -2.19
N GLU A 340 -28.56 -4.12 -1.25
CA GLU A 340 -29.36 -4.64 -0.14
C GLU A 340 -29.71 -3.53 0.90
N ASP A 341 -30.98 -3.45 1.30
CA ASP A 341 -31.46 -2.44 2.28
C ASP A 341 -30.83 -2.59 3.67
N ASN A 342 -30.48 -3.82 4.06
CA ASN A 342 -29.81 -4.16 5.33
C ASN A 342 -28.37 -3.58 5.44
N LEU A 343 -27.80 -3.09 4.34
CA LEU A 343 -26.46 -2.49 4.26
C LEU A 343 -26.50 -0.99 3.98
N LYS A 344 -27.69 -0.37 3.98
CA LYS A 344 -27.89 1.03 3.62
C LYS A 344 -27.12 2.02 4.51
N ASP A 345 -27.14 1.81 5.83
CA ASP A 345 -26.42 2.69 6.77
C ASP A 345 -24.90 2.52 6.62
N ALA A 346 -24.43 1.28 6.52
CA ALA A 346 -23.03 0.96 6.28
C ALA A 346 -22.51 1.57 4.96
N ARG A 347 -23.33 1.50 3.90
CA ARG A 347 -23.06 2.12 2.59
C ARG A 347 -22.94 3.62 2.72
N LYS A 348 -23.87 4.28 3.41
CA LYS A 348 -23.84 5.73 3.64
C LYS A 348 -22.57 6.20 4.36
N GLU A 349 -22.09 5.44 5.35
CA GLU A 349 -20.81 5.75 6.01
C GLU A 349 -19.60 5.67 5.05
N LEU A 350 -19.63 4.76 4.07
CA LEU A 350 -18.60 4.68 3.01
C LEU A 350 -18.79 5.74 1.92
N GLU A 351 -20.03 6.04 1.51
CA GLU A 351 -20.36 7.14 0.59
C GLU A 351 -19.84 8.47 1.13
N ASP A 352 -19.99 8.75 2.43
CA ASP A 352 -19.42 9.94 3.06
C ASP A 352 -17.88 9.99 2.96
N VAL A 353 -17.21 8.84 3.03
CA VAL A 353 -15.74 8.75 2.86
C VAL A 353 -15.33 9.04 1.43
N VAL A 354 -16.03 8.47 0.45
CA VAL A 354 -15.76 8.64 -0.99
C VAL A 354 -16.09 10.07 -1.46
N MET A 355 -17.26 10.58 -1.08
CA MET A 355 -17.75 11.94 -1.38
C MET A 355 -17.13 13.03 -0.50
N ARG A 356 -16.15 12.66 0.34
CA ARG A 356 -15.38 13.55 1.22
C ARG A 356 -16.19 14.36 2.24
N ARG A 357 -17.37 13.86 2.62
CA ARG A 357 -18.26 14.39 3.67
C ARG A 357 -17.73 13.98 5.05
N LEU A 358 -16.55 14.50 5.38
CA LEU A 358 -15.80 14.16 6.59
C LEU A 358 -15.84 15.29 7.62
N PRO A 359 -15.92 14.99 8.94
CA PRO A 359 -15.67 15.95 10.01
C PRO A 359 -14.44 16.83 9.76
N LYS A 360 -14.64 18.15 9.88
CA LYS A 360 -13.62 19.16 9.56
C LYS A 360 -12.76 19.41 10.80
N CYS A 361 -11.43 19.30 10.67
CA CYS A 361 -10.51 19.57 11.78
C CYS A 361 -10.52 21.06 12.15
N VAL A 362 -10.81 21.35 13.42
CA VAL A 362 -10.85 22.69 14.02
C VAL A 362 -9.45 23.12 14.43
N GLY A 363 -8.72 22.25 15.13
CA GLY A 363 -7.39 22.54 15.64
C GLY A 363 -6.66 21.34 16.22
N GLU A 364 -5.35 21.51 16.43
CA GLU A 364 -4.46 20.56 17.08
C GLU A 364 -3.65 21.28 18.17
N THR A 365 -3.48 20.65 19.33
CA THR A 365 -2.69 21.14 20.46
C THR A 365 -1.75 20.05 20.97
N ARG A 366 -0.74 20.41 21.76
CA ARG A 366 0.01 19.47 22.60
C ARG A 366 -0.56 19.46 24.01
N LEU A 367 -0.49 18.30 24.66
CA LEU A 367 -1.02 18.04 26.01
C LEU A 367 0.10 17.54 26.94
N GLN A 368 -0.04 17.80 28.24
CA GLN A 368 0.69 17.11 29.30
C GLN A 368 0.10 15.70 29.49
N GLU A 369 0.90 14.78 30.05
CA GLU A 369 0.45 13.40 30.35
C GLU A 369 -0.72 13.34 31.34
N THR A 370 -0.92 14.38 32.16
CA THR A 370 -2.07 14.50 33.08
C THR A 370 -3.38 14.90 32.39
N GLU A 371 -3.33 15.49 31.19
CA GLU A 371 -4.48 16.10 30.51
C GLU A 371 -5.17 15.14 29.51
N GLU A 372 -4.71 13.88 29.39
CA GLU A 372 -5.16 12.91 28.37
C GLU A 372 -6.67 12.70 28.35
N ASN A 373 -7.29 12.59 29.53
CA ASN A 373 -8.74 12.37 29.66
C ASN A 373 -9.54 13.68 29.82
N GLU A 374 -8.88 14.84 29.80
CA GLU A 374 -9.50 16.14 30.09
C GLU A 374 -9.84 16.95 28.83
N LEU A 375 -9.28 16.61 27.67
CA LEU A 375 -9.42 17.40 26.43
C LEU A 375 -10.88 17.72 26.08
N GLN A 376 -11.79 16.74 26.15
CA GLN A 376 -13.21 16.95 25.85
C GLN A 376 -13.86 17.92 26.85
N THR A 377 -13.52 17.81 28.14
CA THR A 377 -14.03 18.67 29.20
C THR A 377 -13.53 20.09 29.03
N GLN A 378 -12.21 20.27 28.86
CA GLN A 378 -11.59 21.58 28.63
C GLN A 378 -12.12 22.26 27.35
N TRP A 379 -12.41 21.49 26.29
CA TRP A 379 -13.04 22.01 25.07
C TRP A 379 -14.50 22.43 25.30
N ASN A 380 -15.28 21.61 26.01
CA ASN A 380 -16.66 21.92 26.34
C ASN A 380 -16.78 23.20 27.20
N GLU A 381 -15.86 23.42 28.14
CA GLU A 381 -15.76 24.65 28.94
C GLU A 381 -15.39 25.87 28.08
N ALA A 382 -14.46 25.70 27.13
CA ALA A 382 -14.09 26.77 26.20
C ALA A 382 -15.28 27.19 25.31
N LEU A 383 -16.09 26.24 24.82
CA LEU A 383 -17.32 26.52 24.08
C LEU A 383 -18.36 27.28 24.93
N ASP A 384 -18.55 26.87 26.20
CA ASP A 384 -19.49 27.55 27.12
C ASP A 384 -19.11 29.01 27.40
N GLU A 385 -17.82 29.32 27.43
CA GLU A 385 -17.33 30.69 27.57
C GLU A 385 -17.40 31.47 26.25
N TRP A 386 -17.02 30.87 25.13
CA TRP A 386 -17.10 31.48 23.80
C TRP A 386 -18.53 31.87 23.42
N ASN A 387 -19.50 30.99 23.66
CA ASN A 387 -20.91 31.25 23.38
C ASN A 387 -21.48 32.42 24.22
N LYS A 388 -20.94 32.69 25.42
CA LYS A 388 -21.31 33.87 26.23
C LYS A 388 -20.77 35.17 25.63
N LEU A 389 -19.61 35.13 24.97
CA LEU A 389 -18.99 36.27 24.30
C LEU A 389 -19.59 36.54 22.90
N HIS A 390 -20.12 35.50 22.25
CA HIS A 390 -20.64 35.55 20.87
C HIS A 390 -22.10 35.05 20.76
N PRO A 391 -23.08 35.72 21.40
CA PRO A 391 -24.47 35.23 21.48
C PRO A 391 -25.18 35.10 20.12
N ASN A 392 -24.68 35.76 19.07
CA ASN A 392 -25.26 35.71 17.73
C ASN A 392 -24.92 34.44 16.93
N LEU A 393 -24.01 33.58 17.44
CA LEU A 393 -23.59 32.35 16.77
C LEU A 393 -23.24 31.27 17.82
N SER A 394 -24.21 30.39 18.09
CA SER A 394 -24.09 29.35 19.12
C SER A 394 -23.44 28.07 18.57
N LEU A 395 -22.33 27.65 19.17
CA LEU A 395 -21.67 26.37 18.88
C LEU A 395 -22.13 25.30 19.88
N TYR A 396 -22.66 24.18 19.42
CA TYR A 396 -23.19 23.11 20.27
C TYR A 396 -22.16 22.01 20.52
N LYS A 397 -22.12 21.44 21.73
CA LYS A 397 -21.07 20.49 22.16
C LYS A 397 -21.15 19.16 21.41
N GLU A 398 -22.36 18.77 21.02
CA GLU A 398 -22.70 17.56 20.30
C GLU A 398 -22.13 17.55 18.86
N ASP A 399 -21.79 18.74 18.32
CA ASP A 399 -21.21 18.91 16.99
C ASP A 399 -19.67 18.71 16.97
N PHE A 400 -19.05 18.42 18.13
CA PHE A 400 -17.60 18.28 18.24
C PHE A 400 -17.16 16.91 18.74
N ILE A 401 -16.11 16.40 18.12
CA ILE A 401 -15.41 15.18 18.55
C ILE A 401 -13.98 15.58 18.91
N THR A 402 -13.49 15.11 20.05
CA THR A 402 -12.07 15.22 20.42
C THR A 402 -11.34 13.89 20.29
N GLU A 403 -10.04 13.95 19.95
CA GLU A 403 -9.16 12.80 19.79
C GLU A 403 -7.84 13.11 20.51
N VAL A 404 -7.31 12.17 21.31
CA VAL A 404 -5.95 12.25 21.85
C VAL A 404 -5.10 11.14 21.24
N ILE A 405 -3.92 11.52 20.77
CA ILE A 405 -2.98 10.62 20.10
C ILE A 405 -1.64 10.70 20.82
N GLN A 406 -1.15 9.55 21.27
CA GLN A 406 0.25 9.42 21.67
C GLN A 406 1.13 9.22 20.42
N LEU A 407 2.13 10.07 20.27
CA LEU A 407 3.21 9.90 19.30
C LEU A 407 4.48 9.49 20.06
N ASP A 408 5.16 8.46 19.56
CA ASP A 408 6.34 7.90 20.20
C ASP A 408 7.46 7.59 19.19
N TYR A 409 8.72 7.64 19.63
CA TYR A 409 9.86 7.14 18.84
C TYR A 409 9.89 5.61 18.82
N ASN A 410 9.47 4.97 19.93
CA ASN A 410 9.25 3.54 20.10
C ASN A 410 8.24 3.33 21.25
N LYS A 411 7.70 2.13 21.46
CA LYS A 411 6.58 1.80 22.40
C LYS A 411 6.82 2.11 23.90
N ASN A 412 7.87 2.82 24.28
CA ASN A 412 8.19 3.22 25.65
C ASN A 412 8.76 4.65 25.62
N ALA A 413 8.45 5.49 26.62
CA ALA A 413 8.91 6.89 26.72
C ALA A 413 10.44 7.08 26.91
N GLU A 414 11.22 6.00 26.84
CA GLU A 414 12.67 6.00 26.96
C GLU A 414 13.37 6.29 25.62
N ASN A 415 14.59 6.83 25.67
CA ASN A 415 15.45 6.90 24.48
C ASN A 415 15.66 5.49 23.90
N PRO A 416 15.22 5.19 22.66
CA PRO A 416 15.35 3.85 22.09
C PRO A 416 16.81 3.37 21.99
N ILE A 417 17.78 4.28 21.86
CA ILE A 417 19.22 3.95 21.83
C ILE A 417 19.68 3.25 23.13
N ASN A 418 19.06 3.54 24.28
CA ASN A 418 19.42 2.94 25.56
C ASN A 418 19.17 1.43 25.64
N ARG A 419 18.37 0.87 24.71
CA ARG A 419 18.07 -0.56 24.62
C ARG A 419 18.94 -1.28 23.57
N VAL A 420 19.74 -0.54 22.80
CA VAL A 420 20.56 -1.08 21.72
C VAL A 420 21.95 -1.48 22.23
N TYR A 421 22.44 -2.63 21.78
CA TYR A 421 23.78 -3.11 22.07
C TYR A 421 24.74 -2.76 20.93
N PHE A 422 25.92 -2.25 21.30
CA PHE A 422 26.96 -1.82 20.37
C PHE A 422 28.31 -2.48 20.67
N TYR A 423 29.15 -2.64 19.65
CA TYR A 423 30.53 -3.11 19.81
C TYR A 423 31.57 -2.05 19.36
N ARG A 424 32.79 -2.12 19.91
CA ARG A 424 33.89 -1.16 19.65
C ARG A 424 34.96 -1.76 18.73
N LYS A 425 35.72 -0.94 17.97
CA LYS A 425 36.59 -1.48 16.88
C LYS A 425 37.68 -2.39 17.43
N ARG A 426 38.18 -2.02 18.61
CA ARG A 426 39.20 -2.73 19.39
C ARG A 426 38.63 -3.88 20.22
N ASN A 427 37.30 -4.02 20.33
CA ASN A 427 36.63 -5.10 21.06
C ASN A 427 35.28 -5.42 20.39
N HIS A 428 35.31 -6.39 19.47
CA HIS A 428 34.21 -6.74 18.57
C HIS A 428 33.45 -8.03 18.96
N THR A 429 33.73 -8.57 20.15
CA THR A 429 33.12 -9.80 20.69
C THR A 429 32.23 -9.55 21.91
N LYS A 430 32.42 -8.42 22.61
CA LYS A 430 31.61 -7.97 23.75
C LYS A 430 30.71 -6.80 23.36
N GLY A 431 29.40 -6.96 23.58
CA GLY A 431 28.44 -5.87 23.39
C GLY A 431 28.31 -5.00 24.63
N SER A 432 27.98 -3.72 24.44
CA SER A 432 27.75 -2.74 25.50
C SER A 432 26.76 -1.68 25.04
N ARG A 433 25.95 -1.15 25.95
CA ARG A 433 25.10 0.03 25.68
C ARG A 433 25.97 1.29 25.60
N ILE A 434 25.54 2.26 24.78
CA ILE A 434 26.15 3.59 24.64
C ILE A 434 25.29 4.60 25.39
N LYS A 435 25.90 5.59 26.05
CA LYS A 435 25.16 6.63 26.80
C LYS A 435 24.82 7.82 25.89
N ASN A 436 23.73 8.53 26.17
CA ASN A 436 23.27 9.70 25.37
C ASN A 436 24.38 10.71 25.04
N TYR A 437 25.26 11.03 26.00
CA TYR A 437 26.36 11.99 25.80
C TYR A 437 27.46 11.52 24.84
N GLU A 438 27.55 10.21 24.57
CA GLU A 438 28.47 9.64 23.57
C GLU A 438 27.88 9.69 22.14
N VAL A 439 26.61 10.09 22.00
CA VAL A 439 25.88 10.17 20.71
C VAL A 439 25.77 11.61 20.24
N SER A 440 24.97 12.43 20.93
CA SER A 440 24.80 13.86 20.62
C SER A 440 24.14 14.62 21.78
N SER A 441 24.53 15.87 21.99
CA SER A 441 23.85 16.81 22.89
C SER A 441 22.54 17.36 22.34
N LEU A 442 22.26 17.15 21.04
CA LEU A 442 21.05 17.59 20.35
C LEU A 442 19.93 16.53 20.34
N LEU A 443 20.11 15.41 21.04
CA LEU A 443 19.05 14.40 21.18
C LEU A 443 17.82 14.99 21.92
N PRO A 444 16.59 14.59 21.56
CA PRO A 444 15.38 14.99 22.26
C PRO A 444 15.42 14.69 23.76
N LYS A 445 14.84 15.60 24.56
CA LYS A 445 14.68 15.40 26.01
C LYS A 445 13.51 14.48 26.36
N LYS A 446 12.51 14.38 25.47
CA LYS A 446 11.35 13.49 25.55
C LYS A 446 11.27 12.69 24.24
N PHE A 447 10.82 11.44 24.32
CA PHE A 447 10.65 10.52 23.18
C PHE A 447 9.18 10.17 22.92
N THR A 448 8.28 10.81 23.67
CA THR A 448 6.83 10.73 23.60
C THR A 448 6.22 12.13 23.69
N GLU A 449 5.10 12.33 23.00
CA GLU A 449 4.23 13.51 23.15
C GLU A 449 2.76 13.12 22.98
N LEU A 450 1.87 13.85 23.64
CA LEU A 450 0.42 13.75 23.44
C LEU A 450 -0.08 14.88 22.54
N VAL A 451 -0.86 14.51 21.53
CA VAL A 451 -1.46 15.41 20.55
C VAL A 451 -2.97 15.37 20.70
N GLY A 452 -3.56 16.48 21.13
CA GLY A 452 -5.00 16.65 21.21
C GLY A 452 -5.55 17.30 19.94
N ARG A 453 -6.65 16.76 19.40
CA ARG A 453 -7.34 17.28 18.21
C ARG A 453 -8.81 17.51 18.47
N VAL A 454 -9.35 18.52 17.81
CA VAL A 454 -10.79 18.85 17.82
C VAL A 454 -11.31 18.83 16.39
N TYR A 455 -12.44 18.17 16.18
CA TYR A 455 -13.14 18.05 14.91
C TYR A 455 -14.58 18.53 15.05
N TYR A 456 -15.09 19.17 14.00
CA TYR A 456 -16.47 19.64 13.89
C TYR A 456 -17.20 18.77 12.85
N THR A 457 -18.39 18.26 13.19
CA THR A 457 -19.07 17.18 12.44
C THR A 457 -20.09 17.67 11.40
N LYS A 458 -20.53 18.93 11.51
CA LYS A 458 -21.53 19.56 10.63
C LYS A 458 -20.92 20.25 9.40
N ASN A 459 -21.79 20.54 8.44
CA ASN A 459 -21.46 21.22 7.18
C ASN A 459 -21.89 22.70 7.16
N SER A 460 -21.55 23.47 8.20
CA SER A 460 -21.66 24.94 8.21
C SER A 460 -20.26 25.56 8.21
N ASP A 461 -19.95 26.38 7.20
CA ASP A 461 -18.64 27.04 7.11
C ASP A 461 -18.53 28.26 8.04
N GLU A 462 -19.66 28.89 8.39
CA GLU A 462 -19.71 29.97 9.39
C GLU A 462 -19.43 29.45 10.81
N GLU A 463 -20.11 28.37 11.21
CA GLU A 463 -19.86 27.70 12.50
C GLU A 463 -18.44 27.11 12.56
N LEU A 464 -17.95 26.51 11.47
CA LEU A 464 -16.57 26.02 11.40
C LEU A 464 -15.55 27.15 11.60
N LYS A 465 -15.78 28.32 11.01
CA LYS A 465 -14.90 29.48 11.16
C LYS A 465 -14.89 29.95 12.62
N ALA A 466 -16.07 30.08 13.23
CA ALA A 466 -16.19 30.44 14.64
C ALA A 466 -15.56 29.38 15.57
N ALA A 467 -15.70 28.09 15.28
CA ALA A 467 -15.03 27.03 16.03
C ALA A 467 -13.50 27.13 15.96
N LYS A 468 -12.95 27.45 14.78
CA LYS A 468 -11.50 27.67 14.59
C LYS A 468 -11.00 28.90 15.36
N ASP A 469 -11.80 29.95 15.42
CA ASP A 469 -11.45 31.16 16.16
C ASP A 469 -11.61 30.96 17.68
N CYS A 470 -12.64 30.24 18.13
CA CYS A 470 -12.77 29.73 19.51
C CYS A 470 -11.55 28.89 19.93
N PHE A 471 -11.08 27.98 19.07
CA PHE A 471 -9.90 27.17 19.37
C PHE A 471 -8.63 28.01 19.51
N LYS A 472 -8.42 29.01 18.65
CA LYS A 472 -7.28 29.95 18.77
C LYS A 472 -7.37 30.77 20.06
N TRP A 473 -8.54 31.30 20.39
CA TRP A 473 -8.79 32.09 21.61
C TRP A 473 -8.58 31.25 22.89
N TRP A 474 -9.07 30.02 22.90
CA TRP A 474 -8.83 29.09 24.01
C TRP A 474 -7.32 28.83 24.20
N LYS A 475 -6.59 28.58 23.11
CA LYS A 475 -5.13 28.32 23.18
C LYS A 475 -4.26 29.57 23.35
N SER A 476 -4.77 30.78 23.11
CA SER A 476 -4.06 32.04 23.43
C SER A 476 -4.12 32.43 24.91
N GLY A 477 -4.69 31.56 25.77
CA GLY A 477 -4.89 31.86 27.19
C GLY A 477 -6.10 32.76 27.43
N LYS A 478 -7.12 32.71 26.55
CA LYS A 478 -8.34 33.51 26.61
C LYS A 478 -8.13 35.03 26.49
N VAL A 479 -6.94 35.47 26.04
CA VAL A 479 -6.59 36.89 25.83
C VAL A 479 -7.41 37.47 24.68
N SER A 480 -8.04 38.63 24.90
CA SER A 480 -9.03 39.20 23.98
C SER A 480 -8.45 39.88 22.74
N CYS A 481 -7.31 40.57 22.83
CA CYS A 481 -6.64 41.25 21.70
C CYS A 481 -5.15 41.48 21.96
N ALA A 482 -4.36 41.60 20.88
CA ALA A 482 -2.96 42.03 20.94
C ALA A 482 -2.57 42.88 19.71
N ILE A 483 -2.01 44.08 19.95
CA ILE A 483 -1.62 45.05 18.91
C ILE A 483 -0.22 45.61 19.17
N GLU A 484 0.56 45.73 18.09
CA GLU A 484 1.83 46.47 18.02
C GLU A 484 1.63 47.83 17.33
N LEU A 485 2.10 48.90 17.98
CA LEU A 485 2.07 50.27 17.46
C LEU A 485 3.50 50.79 17.21
N TYR A 486 3.67 51.63 16.18
CA TYR A 486 4.95 52.24 15.81
C TYR A 486 4.82 53.77 15.64
N ASP A 487 5.77 54.52 16.21
CA ASP A 487 5.79 55.99 16.21
C ASP A 487 6.42 56.63 14.96
N GLN A 488 7.33 55.95 14.25
CA GLN A 488 8.13 56.54 13.16
C GLN A 488 8.25 55.63 11.91
N GLN A 489 8.51 56.26 10.76
CA GLN A 489 8.59 55.58 9.45
C GLN A 489 9.68 54.49 9.42
N GLY A 490 9.34 53.35 8.80
CA GLY A 490 10.28 52.26 8.52
C GLY A 490 10.44 51.21 9.62
N LEU A 491 9.49 51.09 10.55
CA LEU A 491 9.46 50.08 11.64
C LEU A 491 10.62 50.17 12.65
N LYS A 492 11.30 51.32 12.74
CA LYS A 492 12.46 51.55 13.62
C LYS A 492 12.17 52.36 14.89
N GLY A 493 10.89 52.55 15.19
CA GLY A 493 10.37 53.33 16.30
C GLY A 493 10.24 52.61 17.64
N THR A 494 9.72 53.31 18.66
CA THR A 494 9.48 52.75 19.99
C THR A 494 8.35 51.72 19.95
N LYS A 495 8.62 50.48 20.35
CA LYS A 495 7.64 49.38 20.31
C LYS A 495 6.80 49.33 21.59
N CYS A 496 5.48 49.44 21.46
CA CYS A 496 4.52 49.16 22.52
C CYS A 496 3.61 47.99 22.12
N VAL A 497 3.24 47.14 23.10
CA VAL A 497 2.32 46.00 22.91
C VAL A 497 1.16 46.14 23.88
N ILE A 498 -0.06 46.28 23.36
CA ILE A 498 -1.28 46.44 24.16
C ILE A 498 -2.02 45.10 24.21
N THR A 499 -2.39 44.65 25.41
CA THR A 499 -3.06 43.36 25.67
C THR A 499 -4.31 43.54 26.53
N GLY A 500 -5.34 44.15 25.94
CA GLY A 500 -6.63 44.44 26.58
C GLY A 500 -7.39 45.57 25.87
N ASP A 501 -8.62 45.83 26.28
CA ASP A 501 -9.41 46.96 25.76
C ASP A 501 -8.78 48.29 26.21
N CYS A 502 -8.44 49.14 25.23
CA CYS A 502 -7.80 50.43 25.44
C CYS A 502 -8.68 51.54 24.85
N PRO A 503 -9.49 52.24 25.67
CA PRO A 503 -10.49 53.19 25.17
C PRO A 503 -9.91 54.54 24.73
N SER A 504 -8.63 54.82 24.99
CA SER A 504 -7.89 55.95 24.40
C SER A 504 -6.38 55.66 24.33
N LEU A 505 -5.74 56.13 23.25
CA LEU A 505 -4.29 56.08 23.04
C LEU A 505 -3.51 57.04 23.97
N ASP A 506 -4.17 58.02 24.59
CA ASP A 506 -3.55 59.00 25.50
C ASP A 506 -2.81 58.33 26.66
N CYS A 507 -3.34 57.19 27.14
CA CYS A 507 -2.76 56.41 28.23
C CYS A 507 -1.43 55.73 27.85
N CYS A 508 -1.11 55.63 26.55
CA CYS A 508 0.09 54.97 26.04
C CYS A 508 1.23 55.94 25.71
N SER A 509 1.05 57.26 25.93
CA SER A 509 2.02 58.30 25.57
C SER A 509 2.35 58.36 24.06
N ILE A 510 1.42 57.95 23.20
CA ILE A 510 1.55 57.97 21.74
C ILE A 510 0.68 59.11 21.20
N THR A 511 1.32 60.16 20.67
CA THR A 511 0.63 61.35 20.14
C THR A 511 0.17 61.19 18.68
N GLU A 512 0.71 60.23 17.95
CA GLU A 512 0.31 59.93 16.57
C GLU A 512 0.65 58.46 16.22
N VAL A 513 -0.31 57.70 15.69
CA VAL A 513 -0.09 56.31 15.23
C VAL A 513 0.09 56.32 13.72
N ARG A 514 1.33 56.18 13.24
CA ARG A 514 1.63 56.16 11.79
C ARG A 514 1.71 54.77 11.18
N SER A 515 1.77 53.71 11.99
CA SER A 515 1.67 52.31 11.55
C SER A 515 1.21 51.42 12.70
N CYS A 516 0.24 50.53 12.42
CA CYS A 516 -0.32 49.58 13.37
C CYS A 516 -0.22 48.16 12.80
N ARG A 517 0.13 47.18 13.65
CA ARG A 517 0.12 45.76 13.31
C ARG A 517 -0.74 45.00 14.32
N VAL A 518 -1.90 44.54 13.87
CA VAL A 518 -2.74 43.62 14.65
C VAL A 518 -2.05 42.26 14.68
N LEU A 519 -1.79 41.74 15.89
CA LEU A 519 -1.19 40.42 16.10
C LEU A 519 -2.28 39.34 16.26
N SER A 520 -3.39 39.69 16.91
CA SER A 520 -4.58 38.83 17.03
C SER A 520 -5.80 39.64 17.50
N GLY A 521 -6.97 39.35 16.92
CA GLY A 521 -8.24 40.05 17.18
C GLY A 521 -8.78 40.74 15.92
N VAL A 522 -10.02 41.25 16.01
CA VAL A 522 -10.59 42.18 15.02
C VAL A 522 -10.60 43.57 15.62
N TRP A 523 -10.09 44.55 14.89
CA TRP A 523 -10.18 45.97 15.25
C TRP A 523 -10.96 46.73 14.19
N GLY A 524 -11.95 47.50 14.65
CA GLY A 524 -12.66 48.48 13.82
C GLY A 524 -12.12 49.87 14.12
N LEU A 525 -11.44 50.48 13.15
CA LEU A 525 -11.22 51.93 13.14
C LEU A 525 -12.36 52.53 12.32
N TYR A 526 -13.17 53.40 12.92
CA TYR A 526 -14.28 54.06 12.22
C TYR A 526 -13.91 55.51 11.93
N GLU A 527 -13.84 55.87 10.65
CA GLU A 527 -13.86 57.26 10.21
C GLU A 527 -14.57 57.33 8.84
N GLY A 528 -15.59 58.18 8.75
CA GLY A 528 -16.33 58.46 7.51
C GLY A 528 -17.41 57.45 7.12
N SER A 529 -18.46 57.96 6.47
CA SER A 529 -19.43 57.16 5.73
C SER A 529 -18.90 56.82 4.34
N ASP A 530 -19.39 55.71 3.80
CA ASP A 530 -19.23 55.26 2.41
C ASP A 530 -17.83 54.71 2.02
N TYR A 531 -17.66 53.40 2.14
CA TYR A 531 -17.20 52.61 0.99
C TYR A 531 -17.57 51.12 1.10
N THR A 532 -17.93 50.53 -0.04
CA THR A 532 -18.28 49.11 -0.21
C THR A 532 -17.13 48.31 -0.84
N GLU A 533 -17.22 46.97 -0.73
CA GLU A 533 -16.54 45.94 -1.55
C GLU A 533 -15.25 45.25 -0.99
N PRO A 534 -14.95 43.98 -1.38
CA PRO A 534 -14.21 43.02 -0.55
C PRO A 534 -12.85 42.51 -1.12
N ARG A 535 -12.32 41.40 -0.58
CA ARG A 535 -10.91 40.92 -0.70
C ARG A 535 -10.69 39.54 -1.38
N TYR A 536 -9.74 39.48 -2.34
CA TYR A 536 -8.65 38.49 -2.59
C TYR A 536 -8.81 37.00 -3.07
N GLN A 537 -8.11 36.68 -4.20
CA GLN A 537 -7.15 35.58 -4.58
C GLN A 537 -7.45 34.04 -4.81
N LEU A 538 -7.17 33.59 -6.07
CA LEU A 538 -6.34 32.45 -6.62
C LEU A 538 -6.53 30.90 -6.37
N GLN A 539 -6.79 30.14 -7.47
CA GLN A 539 -6.22 28.80 -7.93
C GLN A 539 -6.62 27.45 -7.22
N HIS A 540 -6.53 26.19 -7.75
CA HIS A 540 -6.06 25.57 -9.05
C HIS A 540 -6.60 24.12 -9.37
N GLU A 541 -6.57 23.73 -10.67
CA GLU A 541 -6.39 22.40 -11.37
C GLU A 541 -7.13 21.03 -11.13
N GLN A 542 -7.63 20.47 -12.27
CA GLN A 542 -7.66 19.05 -12.75
C GLN A 542 -8.70 18.03 -12.17
N MET A 543 -9.13 16.90 -12.80
CA MET A 543 -8.84 16.21 -14.10
C MET A 543 -9.92 15.16 -14.57
N SER A 544 -9.95 14.83 -15.89
CA SER A 544 -10.53 13.63 -16.58
C SER A 544 -12.06 13.45 -16.81
N VAL A 545 -12.44 12.70 -17.87
CA VAL A 545 -13.53 13.14 -18.79
C VAL A 545 -14.75 12.23 -19.00
N LEU A 546 -14.80 10.98 -18.50
CA LEU A 546 -16.02 10.16 -18.62
C LEU A 546 -17.03 10.31 -17.46
N LEU A 547 -16.67 10.98 -16.37
CA LEU A 547 -17.60 11.37 -15.29
C LEU A 547 -18.24 12.76 -15.51
N PHE A 548 -17.76 13.55 -16.49
CA PHE A 548 -18.07 14.98 -16.55
C PHE A 548 -19.54 15.27 -16.92
N ASP A 549 -20.15 14.52 -17.84
CA ASP A 549 -21.52 14.83 -18.29
C ASP A 549 -22.58 14.57 -17.19
N ASP A 550 -22.38 13.59 -16.29
CA ASP A 550 -23.30 13.35 -15.16
C ASP A 550 -23.05 14.28 -13.97
N ILE A 551 -21.79 14.65 -13.72
CA ILE A 551 -21.46 15.69 -12.72
C ILE A 551 -22.03 17.04 -13.18
N VAL A 552 -21.90 17.41 -14.46
CA VAL A 552 -22.48 18.66 -14.99
C VAL A 552 -24.01 18.64 -14.98
N LYS A 553 -24.67 17.50 -15.28
CA LYS A 553 -26.12 17.38 -15.10
C LYS A 553 -26.54 17.57 -13.64
N SER A 554 -25.85 16.92 -12.71
CA SER A 554 -26.16 16.99 -11.27
C SER A 554 -25.95 18.40 -10.72
N LEU A 555 -24.82 19.03 -11.04
CA LEU A 555 -24.55 20.43 -10.68
C LEU A 555 -25.57 21.40 -11.31
N LYS A 556 -25.94 21.23 -12.58
CA LYS A 556 -26.98 22.04 -13.24
C LYS A 556 -28.40 21.78 -12.71
N ALA A 557 -28.63 20.66 -12.03
CA ALA A 557 -29.89 20.35 -11.35
C ALA A 557 -29.99 21.00 -9.98
N GLU A 558 -28.87 21.13 -9.25
CA GLU A 558 -28.80 21.84 -7.96
C GLU A 558 -28.68 23.37 -8.13
N ASN A 559 -27.89 23.85 -9.10
CA ASN A 559 -27.79 25.27 -9.46
C ASN A 559 -27.44 25.48 -10.95
N LYS A 560 -28.33 26.13 -11.70
CA LYS A 560 -28.22 26.31 -13.16
C LYS A 560 -27.02 27.12 -13.64
N ASP A 561 -26.49 28.06 -12.84
CA ASP A 561 -25.51 29.05 -13.30
C ASP A 561 -24.07 28.81 -12.80
N VAL A 562 -23.79 27.67 -12.14
CA VAL A 562 -22.46 27.28 -11.59
C VAL A 562 -21.29 27.46 -12.58
N LEU A 563 -21.51 27.22 -13.88
CA LEU A 563 -20.46 27.41 -14.90
C LEU A 563 -20.09 28.88 -15.12
N LYS A 564 -21.08 29.79 -15.06
CA LYS A 564 -20.85 31.24 -15.23
C LYS A 564 -20.15 31.87 -14.04
N GLU A 565 -20.44 31.41 -12.82
CA GLU A 565 -19.78 31.90 -11.59
C GLU A 565 -18.25 31.65 -11.63
N HIS A 566 -17.81 30.64 -12.38
CA HIS A 566 -16.39 30.35 -12.63
C HIS A 566 -15.88 30.82 -14.01
N GLY A 567 -16.68 31.60 -14.75
CA GLY A 567 -16.26 32.24 -16.00
C GLY A 567 -16.15 31.31 -17.22
N LEU A 568 -16.80 30.14 -17.20
CA LEU A 568 -16.81 29.17 -18.29
C LEU A 568 -18.11 29.24 -19.10
N ASP A 569 -18.02 29.18 -20.43
CA ASP A 569 -19.17 29.09 -21.33
C ASP A 569 -19.33 27.70 -22.00
N ASP A 570 -20.42 27.51 -22.75
CA ASP A 570 -20.67 26.23 -23.43
C ASP A 570 -19.66 25.92 -24.57
N LYS A 571 -18.86 26.90 -25.03
CA LYS A 571 -17.76 26.69 -25.97
C LYS A 571 -16.49 26.24 -25.27
N ASP A 572 -16.22 26.69 -24.05
CA ASP A 572 -15.13 26.15 -23.23
C ASP A 572 -15.35 24.66 -22.97
N VAL A 573 -16.60 24.25 -22.73
CA VAL A 573 -16.99 22.84 -22.62
C VAL A 573 -16.73 22.07 -23.92
N ILE A 574 -17.00 22.66 -25.10
CA ILE A 574 -16.71 22.05 -26.41
C ILE A 574 -15.19 21.95 -26.64
N PHE A 575 -14.43 23.01 -26.33
CA PHE A 575 -12.97 23.02 -26.45
C PHE A 575 -12.31 21.97 -25.55
N ILE A 576 -12.83 21.77 -24.34
CA ILE A 576 -12.39 20.67 -23.45
C ILE A 576 -12.73 19.30 -24.06
N LYS A 577 -13.88 19.13 -24.73
CA LYS A 577 -14.19 17.89 -25.47
C LYS A 577 -13.21 17.66 -26.62
N GLU A 578 -12.94 18.67 -27.43
CA GLU A 578 -11.95 18.60 -28.52
C GLU A 578 -10.53 18.25 -28.01
N LEU A 579 -10.08 18.83 -26.90
CA LEU A 579 -8.79 18.51 -26.29
C LEU A 579 -8.67 17.04 -25.85
N ASN A 580 -9.76 16.44 -25.37
CA ASN A 580 -9.75 15.04 -24.89
C ASN A 580 -9.98 14.02 -26.00
N GLU A 581 -10.65 14.40 -27.10
CA GLU A 581 -10.73 13.61 -28.33
C GLU A 581 -9.43 13.66 -29.16
N GLY A 582 -8.45 14.47 -28.74
CA GLY A 582 -7.14 14.57 -29.37
C GLY A 582 -7.06 15.62 -30.48
N ALA A 583 -7.51 16.85 -30.19
CA ALA A 583 -7.43 18.00 -31.09
C ALA A 583 -6.05 18.15 -31.77
N LYS A 584 -6.04 18.16 -33.11
CA LYS A 584 -4.84 18.39 -33.94
C LYS A 584 -4.54 19.89 -34.13
N THR A 585 -4.50 20.68 -33.06
CA THR A 585 -4.34 22.14 -33.17
C THR A 585 -3.49 22.73 -32.04
N SER A 586 -2.17 22.59 -32.16
CA SER A 586 -1.08 23.45 -31.65
C SER A 586 0.21 22.62 -31.68
N GLU A 587 1.17 22.95 -32.55
CA GLU A 587 2.46 22.24 -32.55
C GLU A 587 3.29 22.71 -31.35
N ILE A 588 3.51 21.82 -30.37
CA ILE A 588 4.37 22.09 -29.23
C ILE A 588 5.83 22.04 -29.70
N HIS A 589 6.50 23.19 -29.69
CA HIS A 589 7.91 23.30 -30.07
C HIS A 589 8.83 23.13 -28.86
N ILE A 590 9.79 22.22 -28.95
CA ILE A 590 10.71 21.89 -27.85
C ILE A 590 12.06 22.57 -28.07
N LEU A 591 12.78 22.93 -27.00
CA LEU A 591 14.11 23.53 -27.15
C LEU A 591 15.11 22.49 -27.66
N GLN A 592 15.91 22.83 -28.68
CA GLN A 592 16.82 21.90 -29.38
C GLN A 592 17.81 21.13 -28.47
N CYS A 593 18.20 21.66 -27.30
CA CYS A 593 19.07 20.93 -26.36
C CYS A 593 18.38 19.78 -25.61
N GLU A 594 17.05 19.70 -25.66
CA GLU A 594 16.26 18.63 -25.04
C GLU A 594 15.99 17.45 -25.99
N ALA A 595 16.57 17.47 -27.20
CA ALA A 595 16.34 16.43 -28.21
C ALA A 595 16.71 15.01 -27.72
N ASP A 596 17.83 14.89 -27.01
CA ASP A 596 18.26 13.64 -26.38
C ASP A 596 17.24 13.18 -25.32
N ASN A 597 16.74 14.09 -24.48
CA ASN A 597 15.73 13.78 -23.45
C ASN A 597 14.39 13.31 -24.07
N VAL A 598 13.97 13.93 -25.19
CA VAL A 598 12.77 13.50 -25.93
C VAL A 598 12.97 12.13 -26.58
N TYR A 599 14.15 11.85 -27.13
CA TYR A 599 14.46 10.52 -27.67
C TYR A 599 14.52 9.45 -26.57
N ASP A 600 15.18 9.73 -25.44
CA ASP A 600 15.26 8.81 -24.32
C ASP A 600 13.88 8.59 -23.66
N MET A 601 12.93 9.53 -23.74
CA MET A 601 11.52 9.30 -23.38
C MET A 601 10.89 8.20 -24.27
N PHE A 602 10.98 8.31 -25.60
CA PHE A 602 10.43 7.29 -26.52
C PHE A 602 11.12 5.93 -26.36
N ARG A 603 12.44 5.94 -26.14
CA ARG A 603 13.24 4.73 -25.84
C ARG A 603 12.86 4.11 -24.49
N THR A 604 12.55 4.92 -23.50
CA THR A 604 12.06 4.48 -22.18
C THR A 604 10.68 3.84 -22.32
N ARG A 605 9.76 4.41 -23.10
CA ARG A 605 8.49 3.77 -23.44
C ARG A 605 8.69 2.39 -24.07
N TYR A 606 9.50 2.27 -25.13
CA TYR A 606 9.79 0.97 -25.74
C TYR A 606 10.39 -0.02 -24.72
N THR A 607 11.28 0.45 -23.84
CA THR A 607 11.91 -0.37 -22.80
C THR A 607 10.90 -0.87 -21.77
N LEU A 608 9.99 -0.01 -21.29
CA LEU A 608 8.88 -0.36 -20.39
C LEU A 608 7.90 -1.34 -21.04
N HIS A 609 7.52 -1.11 -22.30
CA HIS A 609 6.70 -2.05 -23.06
C HIS A 609 7.36 -3.43 -23.12
N ARG A 610 8.65 -3.51 -23.45
CA ARG A 610 9.38 -4.78 -23.58
C ARG A 610 9.61 -5.49 -22.23
N GLN A 611 9.91 -4.75 -21.17
CA GLN A 611 10.33 -5.31 -19.87
C GLN A 611 9.17 -5.56 -18.90
N ALA A 612 8.13 -4.73 -18.93
CA ALA A 612 7.02 -4.76 -17.97
C ALA A 612 5.67 -5.08 -18.64
N TYR A 613 5.17 -4.21 -19.53
CA TYR A 613 3.80 -4.33 -20.03
C TYR A 613 3.59 -5.56 -20.91
N GLN A 614 4.56 -5.88 -21.76
CA GLN A 614 4.58 -7.10 -22.59
C GLN A 614 5.51 -8.16 -21.98
N HIS A 615 5.61 -8.22 -20.65
CA HIS A 615 6.41 -9.24 -19.99
C HIS A 615 5.75 -10.62 -20.15
N LYS A 616 6.53 -11.61 -20.59
CA LYS A 616 6.07 -12.94 -21.01
C LYS A 616 5.16 -13.71 -20.03
N ILE A 617 5.18 -13.40 -18.73
CA ILE A 617 4.28 -14.01 -17.73
C ILE A 617 3.03 -13.16 -17.49
N THR A 618 3.12 -11.83 -17.62
CA THR A 618 2.00 -10.90 -17.49
C THR A 618 0.99 -11.20 -18.59
N ASN A 619 1.42 -11.23 -19.86
CA ASN A 619 0.57 -11.61 -20.99
C ASN A 619 -0.20 -12.93 -20.76
N ILE A 620 0.42 -13.95 -20.16
CA ILE A 620 -0.26 -15.23 -19.86
C ILE A 620 -1.40 -15.01 -18.86
N ILE A 621 -1.15 -14.23 -17.80
CA ILE A 621 -2.13 -13.92 -16.76
C ILE A 621 -3.27 -13.11 -17.37
N ASP A 622 -2.97 -12.09 -18.18
CA ASP A 622 -3.97 -11.23 -18.83
C ASP A 622 -4.89 -12.06 -19.76
N ILE A 623 -4.30 -12.97 -20.54
CA ILE A 623 -5.05 -13.88 -21.42
C ILE A 623 -5.92 -14.83 -20.60
N MET A 624 -5.40 -15.43 -19.53
CA MET A 624 -6.18 -16.30 -18.65
C MET A 624 -7.30 -15.54 -17.91
N LEU A 625 -7.06 -14.29 -17.52
CA LEU A 625 -8.04 -13.42 -16.88
C LEU A 625 -9.16 -13.06 -17.85
N ALA A 626 -8.83 -12.66 -19.09
CA ALA A 626 -9.82 -12.46 -20.14
C ALA A 626 -10.62 -13.75 -20.44
N GLU A 627 -9.96 -14.92 -20.45
CA GLU A 627 -10.65 -16.23 -20.62
C GLU A 627 -11.62 -16.56 -19.47
N ALA A 628 -11.36 -16.06 -18.27
CA ALA A 628 -12.24 -16.21 -17.11
C ALA A 628 -13.40 -15.21 -17.14
N LEU A 629 -13.13 -13.93 -17.45
CA LEU A 629 -14.14 -12.88 -17.56
C LEU A 629 -15.14 -13.18 -18.68
N VAL A 630 -14.68 -13.61 -19.86
CA VAL A 630 -15.57 -14.01 -20.98
C VAL A 630 -16.48 -15.20 -20.62
N ARG A 631 -16.05 -16.08 -19.70
CA ARG A 631 -16.93 -17.15 -19.18
C ARG A 631 -17.89 -16.65 -18.10
N ALA A 632 -17.49 -15.65 -17.31
CA ALA A 632 -18.32 -15.10 -16.25
C ALA A 632 -19.37 -14.09 -16.76
N ASP A 633 -19.17 -13.51 -17.95
CA ASP A 633 -19.97 -12.44 -18.57
C ASP A 633 -21.49 -12.65 -18.49
N ARG A 634 -21.97 -13.86 -18.79
CA ARG A 634 -23.40 -14.23 -18.75
C ARG A 634 -23.88 -14.69 -17.37
N ASP A 635 -22.97 -15.19 -16.56
CA ASP A 635 -23.24 -16.05 -15.41
C ASP A 635 -23.19 -15.28 -14.07
N LEU A 636 -22.58 -14.09 -14.06
CA LEU A 636 -22.47 -13.22 -12.88
C LEU A 636 -23.82 -12.58 -12.44
N HIS A 637 -24.85 -12.72 -13.27
CA HIS A 637 -26.16 -12.06 -13.16
C HIS A 637 -27.29 -13.05 -12.85
N GLU A 638 -27.02 -14.35 -12.76
CA GLU A 638 -28.04 -15.37 -12.50
C GLU A 638 -28.63 -15.19 -11.08
N GLY A 639 -29.83 -14.61 -10.99
CA GLY A 639 -30.51 -14.26 -9.74
C GLY A 639 -30.49 -12.77 -9.35
N LYS A 640 -29.94 -11.89 -10.21
CA LYS A 640 -30.04 -10.42 -10.06
C LYS A 640 -31.28 -9.87 -10.82
N PRO A 641 -31.79 -8.66 -10.50
CA PRO A 641 -32.96 -8.10 -11.19
C PRO A 641 -32.70 -7.85 -12.69
N GLU A 642 -33.78 -7.85 -13.48
CA GLU A 642 -33.77 -7.81 -14.97
C GLU A 642 -33.15 -6.53 -15.58
N ASP A 643 -32.86 -5.52 -14.78
CA ASP A 643 -32.31 -4.22 -15.17
C ASP A 643 -30.77 -4.15 -15.11
N MET A 644 -30.08 -5.15 -14.55
CA MET A 644 -28.62 -5.13 -14.39
C MET A 644 -27.86 -5.73 -15.60
N LEU A 645 -27.09 -4.88 -16.30
CA LEU A 645 -26.33 -5.20 -17.52
C LEU A 645 -25.17 -6.22 -17.32
N MET A 646 -24.90 -7.06 -18.33
CA MET A 646 -23.74 -7.99 -18.35
C MET A 646 -22.38 -7.26 -18.27
N ILE A 647 -21.27 -7.95 -17.99
CA ILE A 647 -19.92 -7.32 -17.94
C ILE A 647 -19.60 -6.59 -19.26
N SER A 648 -19.91 -7.23 -20.38
CA SER A 648 -19.75 -6.69 -21.74
C SER A 648 -20.73 -5.57 -22.11
N GLU A 649 -21.80 -5.39 -21.33
CA GLU A 649 -22.83 -4.36 -21.52
C GLU A 649 -22.74 -3.23 -20.48
N ALA A 650 -22.08 -3.44 -19.34
CA ALA A 650 -21.88 -2.43 -18.29
C ALA A 650 -21.16 -1.18 -18.82
N ILE A 651 -20.39 -1.30 -19.91
CA ILE A 651 -19.78 -0.18 -20.65
C ILE A 651 -20.80 0.80 -21.28
N MET A 652 -22.09 0.44 -21.35
CA MET A 652 -23.14 1.23 -22.00
C MET A 652 -23.73 2.30 -21.09
N THR A 653 -23.53 2.21 -19.76
CA THR A 653 -23.96 3.23 -18.79
C THR A 653 -22.78 3.67 -17.94
N ALA A 654 -22.69 4.97 -17.62
CA ALA A 654 -21.64 5.46 -16.73
C ALA A 654 -21.77 4.88 -15.31
N GLU A 655 -23.01 4.65 -14.86
CA GLU A 655 -23.30 4.12 -13.53
C GLU A 655 -22.81 2.67 -13.37
N ASP A 656 -23.12 1.76 -14.30
CA ASP A 656 -22.72 0.36 -14.15
C ASP A 656 -21.26 0.14 -14.49
N TYR A 657 -20.71 0.92 -15.44
CA TYR A 657 -19.27 0.98 -15.67
C TYR A 657 -18.50 1.42 -14.41
N SER A 658 -19.03 2.37 -13.63
CA SER A 658 -18.38 2.82 -12.38
C SER A 658 -18.35 1.75 -11.27
N LYS A 659 -19.27 0.77 -11.32
CA LYS A 659 -19.34 -0.37 -10.40
C LYS A 659 -18.41 -1.52 -10.81
N LEU A 660 -17.89 -1.51 -12.04
CA LEU A 660 -17.02 -2.57 -12.57
C LEU A 660 -15.56 -2.37 -12.13
N THR A 661 -15.24 -2.81 -10.91
CA THR A 661 -13.88 -2.77 -10.35
C THR A 661 -13.20 -4.15 -10.32
N ASP A 662 -11.96 -4.20 -9.84
CA ASP A 662 -11.22 -5.45 -9.61
C ASP A 662 -11.94 -6.42 -8.63
N GLU A 663 -12.95 -5.98 -7.88
CA GLU A 663 -13.77 -6.82 -6.99
C GLU A 663 -14.36 -8.05 -7.73
N ILE A 664 -14.64 -7.93 -9.03
CA ILE A 664 -15.18 -9.01 -9.86
C ILE A 664 -14.31 -10.28 -9.83
N PHE A 665 -13.00 -10.13 -9.65
CA PHE A 665 -12.05 -11.23 -9.50
C PHE A 665 -12.35 -12.06 -8.24
N GLU A 666 -12.58 -11.39 -7.11
CA GLU A 666 -12.96 -12.04 -5.85
C GLU A 666 -14.42 -12.51 -5.85
N GLN A 667 -15.34 -11.83 -6.53
CA GLN A 667 -16.73 -12.32 -6.68
C GLN A 667 -16.76 -13.70 -7.38
N ILE A 668 -16.04 -13.87 -8.50
CA ILE A 668 -15.94 -15.16 -9.21
C ILE A 668 -15.26 -16.23 -8.35
N LEU A 669 -14.19 -15.88 -7.62
CA LEU A 669 -13.46 -16.81 -6.76
C LEU A 669 -14.22 -17.23 -5.50
N SER A 670 -14.98 -16.30 -4.92
CA SER A 670 -15.72 -16.49 -3.68
C SER A 670 -17.05 -17.21 -3.89
N SER A 671 -17.69 -17.03 -5.05
CA SER A 671 -18.94 -17.66 -5.44
C SER A 671 -18.92 -19.19 -5.31
N THR A 672 -20.05 -19.74 -4.88
CA THR A 672 -20.35 -21.18 -4.82
C THR A 672 -21.14 -21.70 -6.03
N ALA A 673 -21.60 -20.81 -6.92
CA ALA A 673 -22.45 -21.19 -8.04
C ALA A 673 -21.71 -22.11 -9.04
N ASP A 674 -22.45 -23.03 -9.66
CA ASP A 674 -21.87 -24.04 -10.56
C ASP A 674 -21.64 -23.50 -11.99
N ASN A 675 -22.39 -22.48 -12.41
CA ASN A 675 -22.22 -21.77 -13.68
C ASN A 675 -20.80 -21.13 -13.79
N LEU A 676 -20.43 -20.32 -12.80
CA LEU A 676 -19.12 -19.66 -12.66
C LEU A 676 -17.95 -20.61 -12.37
N ARG A 677 -18.17 -21.93 -12.34
CA ARG A 677 -17.14 -22.91 -12.00
C ARG A 677 -15.95 -22.90 -12.95
N GLU A 678 -16.18 -22.77 -14.27
CA GLU A 678 -15.07 -22.74 -15.23
C GLU A 678 -14.20 -21.49 -15.07
N ALA A 679 -14.82 -20.32 -14.91
CA ALA A 679 -14.12 -19.06 -14.63
C ALA A 679 -13.32 -19.16 -13.32
N ARG A 680 -13.97 -19.63 -12.24
CA ARG A 680 -13.37 -19.86 -10.93
C ARG A 680 -12.19 -20.84 -10.98
N ASP A 681 -12.25 -21.89 -11.80
CA ASP A 681 -11.15 -22.84 -12.00
C ASP A 681 -9.96 -22.23 -12.77
N ILE A 682 -10.20 -21.24 -13.63
CA ILE A 682 -9.13 -20.48 -14.30
C ILE A 682 -8.47 -19.50 -13.32
N LEU A 683 -9.25 -18.70 -12.57
CA LEU A 683 -8.70 -17.78 -11.57
C LEU A 683 -7.94 -18.53 -10.46
N ASN A 684 -8.41 -19.72 -10.05
CA ASN A 684 -7.67 -20.59 -9.14
C ASN A 684 -6.31 -21.05 -9.68
N LYS A 685 -6.16 -21.23 -11.01
CA LYS A 685 -4.85 -21.52 -11.63
C LYS A 685 -3.95 -20.29 -11.60
N ILE A 686 -4.49 -19.08 -11.78
CA ILE A 686 -3.73 -17.82 -11.67
C ILE A 686 -3.19 -17.65 -10.24
N ILE A 687 -4.04 -17.74 -9.21
CA ILE A 687 -3.65 -17.63 -7.80
C ILE A 687 -2.63 -18.70 -7.40
N ARG A 688 -2.86 -19.96 -7.76
CA ARG A 688 -1.92 -21.07 -7.48
C ARG A 688 -0.73 -21.10 -8.44
N ARG A 689 -0.61 -20.08 -9.31
CA ARG A 689 0.48 -19.84 -10.27
C ARG A 689 0.76 -21.05 -11.18
N LYS A 690 -0.28 -21.84 -11.43
CA LYS A 690 -0.35 -22.95 -12.41
C LYS A 690 -0.54 -22.37 -13.82
N LEU A 691 0.41 -21.52 -14.20
CA LEU A 691 0.41 -20.82 -15.48
C LEU A 691 1.02 -21.73 -16.57
N PRO A 692 0.57 -21.60 -17.83
CA PRO A 692 1.27 -22.07 -19.02
C PRO A 692 2.78 -21.83 -18.95
N LYS A 693 3.57 -22.82 -19.39
CA LYS A 693 5.04 -22.75 -19.35
C LYS A 693 5.55 -22.11 -20.63
N PHE A 694 6.41 -21.11 -20.50
CA PHE A 694 7.11 -20.48 -21.62
C PHE A 694 8.05 -21.49 -22.28
N VAL A 695 8.01 -21.60 -23.61
CA VAL A 695 8.85 -22.48 -24.42
C VAL A 695 9.91 -21.69 -25.19
N GLY A 696 9.55 -20.53 -25.76
CA GLY A 696 10.49 -19.79 -26.59
C GLY A 696 9.97 -18.43 -27.05
N GLU A 697 10.91 -17.58 -27.46
CA GLU A 697 10.69 -16.25 -28.03
C GLU A 697 11.60 -16.06 -29.24
N ALA A 698 11.06 -15.49 -30.32
CA ALA A 698 11.80 -15.16 -31.55
C ALA A 698 11.36 -13.79 -32.09
N ARG A 699 12.28 -13.05 -32.70
CA ARG A 699 12.00 -11.76 -33.36
C ARG A 699 11.74 -11.97 -34.85
N LEU A 700 10.72 -11.33 -35.39
CA LEU A 700 10.46 -11.32 -36.82
C LEU A 700 11.33 -10.24 -37.49
N THR A 701 12.05 -10.63 -38.54
CA THR A 701 12.90 -9.73 -39.34
C THR A 701 12.18 -9.10 -40.52
N GLN A 702 10.95 -9.54 -40.81
CA GLN A 702 10.07 -9.00 -41.85
C GLN A 702 8.64 -8.95 -41.30
N LYS A 703 7.97 -7.81 -41.46
CA LYS A 703 6.55 -7.65 -41.09
C LYS A 703 5.63 -8.46 -42.00
N LYS A 704 4.47 -8.85 -41.44
CA LYS A 704 3.33 -9.55 -42.08
C LYS A 704 3.37 -11.08 -42.10
N PHE A 705 3.49 -11.71 -40.92
CA PHE A 705 2.90 -13.04 -40.72
C PHE A 705 1.77 -12.95 -39.70
N SER A 706 0.57 -13.40 -40.07
CA SER A 706 -0.56 -13.40 -39.14
C SER A 706 -0.35 -14.45 -38.04
N LYS A 707 -0.98 -14.23 -36.88
CA LYS A 707 -0.93 -15.14 -35.73
C LYS A 707 -1.40 -16.55 -36.11
N GLU A 708 -2.38 -16.64 -37.00
CA GLU A 708 -2.96 -17.89 -37.51
C GLU A 708 -1.90 -18.64 -38.32
N LYS A 709 -1.26 -17.98 -39.29
CA LYS A 709 -0.21 -18.60 -40.13
C LYS A 709 0.97 -19.10 -39.28
N LEU A 710 1.42 -18.32 -38.29
CA LEU A 710 2.48 -18.73 -37.35
C LEU A 710 2.04 -19.88 -36.45
N THR A 711 0.77 -19.93 -36.06
CA THR A 711 0.20 -21.06 -35.30
C THR A 711 0.17 -22.33 -36.15
N GLU A 712 -0.21 -22.25 -37.42
CA GLU A 712 -0.21 -23.38 -38.35
C GLU A 712 1.21 -23.91 -38.60
N THR A 713 2.19 -23.05 -38.89
CA THR A 713 3.57 -23.51 -39.10
C THR A 713 4.18 -24.10 -37.83
N TRP A 714 3.89 -23.55 -36.64
CA TRP A 714 4.29 -24.16 -35.37
C TRP A 714 3.64 -25.53 -35.16
N LYS A 715 2.32 -25.65 -35.36
CA LYS A 715 1.62 -26.95 -35.26
C LYS A 715 2.17 -27.98 -36.24
N ALA A 716 2.57 -27.56 -37.44
CA ALA A 716 3.23 -28.43 -38.42
C ALA A 716 4.65 -28.84 -37.98
N ALA A 717 5.43 -27.94 -37.38
CA ALA A 717 6.75 -28.24 -36.83
C ALA A 717 6.67 -29.27 -35.70
N VAL A 718 5.77 -29.08 -34.72
CA VAL A 718 5.58 -30.02 -33.59
C VAL A 718 5.17 -31.42 -34.08
N LYS A 719 4.36 -31.52 -35.15
CA LYS A 719 3.97 -32.81 -35.76
C LYS A 719 5.11 -33.51 -36.50
N LYS A 720 6.11 -32.77 -36.99
CA LYS A 720 7.28 -33.31 -37.72
C LYS A 720 8.46 -33.62 -36.78
N TYR A 721 8.56 -32.93 -35.65
CA TYR A 721 9.65 -33.08 -34.69
C TYR A 721 9.67 -34.47 -34.05
N LYS A 722 10.87 -35.04 -33.88
CA LYS A 722 11.11 -36.31 -33.19
C LYS A 722 11.84 -36.04 -31.88
N PRO A 723 11.18 -36.20 -30.72
CA PRO A 723 11.79 -35.97 -29.42
C PRO A 723 13.06 -36.78 -29.18
N THR A 724 14.05 -36.18 -28.54
CA THR A 724 15.32 -36.85 -28.22
C THR A 724 15.20 -37.80 -27.02
N ASP A 725 14.23 -37.56 -26.14
CA ASP A 725 13.77 -38.54 -25.15
C ASP A 725 12.55 -39.30 -25.71
N PRO A 726 12.68 -40.60 -26.08
CA PRO A 726 11.58 -41.37 -26.66
C PRO A 726 10.43 -41.65 -25.68
N THR A 727 10.58 -41.33 -24.39
CA THR A 727 9.48 -41.39 -23.40
C THR A 727 8.57 -40.15 -23.43
N VAL A 728 8.91 -39.14 -24.22
CA VAL A 728 8.17 -37.87 -24.35
C VAL A 728 7.50 -37.80 -25.71
N SER A 729 6.20 -37.51 -25.72
CA SER A 729 5.44 -37.16 -26.93
C SER A 729 4.89 -35.73 -26.81
N LEU A 730 5.02 -34.95 -27.89
CA LEU A 730 4.49 -33.61 -27.99
C LEU A 730 3.19 -33.63 -28.80
N ASN A 731 2.15 -32.96 -28.31
CA ASN A 731 0.91 -32.74 -29.05
C ASN A 731 0.80 -31.26 -29.43
N ALA A 732 0.58 -30.97 -30.71
CA ALA A 732 0.48 -29.61 -31.24
C ALA A 732 -0.63 -28.76 -30.59
N GLU A 733 -1.72 -29.38 -30.11
CA GLU A 733 -2.81 -28.66 -29.44
C GLU A 733 -2.50 -28.24 -27.99
N ASP A 734 -1.50 -28.87 -27.37
CA ASP A 734 -1.06 -28.53 -26.01
C ASP A 734 -0.28 -27.18 -25.98
N PHE A 735 -0.06 -26.53 -27.14
CA PHE A 735 0.68 -25.27 -27.27
C PHE A 735 -0.20 -24.09 -27.73
N SER A 736 0.25 -22.88 -27.42
CA SER A 736 -0.29 -21.60 -27.93
C SER A 736 0.84 -20.73 -28.47
N VAL A 737 0.57 -20.06 -29.58
CA VAL A 737 1.44 -19.04 -30.19
C VAL A 737 0.81 -17.67 -29.98
N TYR A 738 1.63 -16.70 -29.59
CA TYR A 738 1.25 -15.29 -29.49
C TYR A 738 2.24 -14.43 -30.26
N VAL A 739 1.74 -13.34 -30.83
CA VAL A 739 2.53 -12.30 -31.48
C VAL A 739 2.38 -11.05 -30.62
N VAL A 740 3.47 -10.34 -30.40
CA VAL A 740 3.57 -9.13 -29.58
C VAL A 740 4.24 -8.05 -30.40
N ASP A 741 3.58 -6.93 -30.58
CA ASP A 741 4.12 -5.77 -31.29
C ASP A 741 4.75 -4.81 -30.28
N LEU A 742 6.01 -4.43 -30.51
CA LEU A 742 6.74 -3.46 -29.71
C LEU A 742 7.13 -2.29 -30.60
N ASP A 743 6.92 -1.05 -30.14
CA ASP A 743 7.30 0.16 -30.87
C ASP A 743 7.74 1.31 -29.95
N HIS A 744 8.28 2.36 -30.55
CA HIS A 744 8.66 3.61 -29.87
C HIS A 744 7.50 4.63 -29.75
N GLY A 745 6.26 4.25 -30.07
CA GLY A 745 5.06 5.10 -29.94
C GLY A 745 4.37 5.47 -31.26
N MET A 746 5.04 5.29 -32.40
CA MET A 746 4.49 5.58 -33.73
C MET A 746 4.60 4.40 -34.70
N LYS A 747 4.39 3.17 -34.20
CA LYS A 747 4.54 1.92 -34.97
C LYS A 747 5.93 1.87 -35.64
N ASP A 748 5.98 1.69 -36.94
CA ASP A 748 7.19 1.56 -37.76
C ASP A 748 7.94 2.89 -38.00
N LYS A 749 7.37 4.02 -37.62
CA LYS A 749 7.94 5.36 -37.85
C LYS A 749 8.83 5.82 -36.70
N ASN A 750 9.87 6.59 -37.02
CA ASN A 750 10.64 7.33 -36.03
C ASN A 750 9.75 8.42 -35.39
N PRO A 751 9.51 8.43 -34.08
CA PRO A 751 8.69 9.46 -33.45
C PRO A 751 9.37 10.84 -33.44
N ILE A 752 10.71 10.91 -33.52
CA ILE A 752 11.45 12.19 -33.53
C ILE A 752 11.18 13.01 -34.79
N ASP A 753 10.93 12.36 -35.94
CA ASP A 753 10.59 13.03 -37.20
C ASP A 753 9.32 13.91 -37.09
N TYR A 754 8.49 13.66 -36.07
CA TYR A 754 7.23 14.35 -35.80
C TYR A 754 7.32 15.34 -34.62
N VAL A 755 8.53 15.59 -34.09
CA VAL A 755 8.78 16.59 -33.04
C VAL A 755 9.53 17.78 -33.62
N TYR A 756 8.96 18.97 -33.44
CA TYR A 756 9.57 20.22 -33.87
C TYR A 756 10.41 20.85 -32.76
N PHE A 757 11.62 21.27 -33.10
CA PHE A 757 12.54 21.89 -32.18
C PHE A 757 12.92 23.32 -32.62
N TYR A 758 12.98 24.24 -31.65
CA TYR A 758 13.43 25.62 -31.84
C TYR A 758 14.80 25.84 -31.19
N SER A 759 15.51 26.89 -31.61
CA SER A 759 16.80 27.27 -31.01
C SER A 759 16.69 28.56 -30.22
N LYS A 760 17.51 28.76 -29.17
CA LYS A 760 17.55 30.04 -28.42
C LYS A 760 17.86 31.27 -29.29
N ARG A 761 18.46 31.07 -30.48
CA ARG A 761 18.79 32.13 -31.45
C ARG A 761 17.62 32.49 -32.37
N LYS A 762 16.65 31.58 -32.53
CA LYS A 762 15.46 31.70 -33.37
C LYS A 762 14.27 31.07 -32.61
N PRO A 763 13.74 31.75 -31.57
CA PRO A 763 12.68 31.20 -30.73
C PRO A 763 11.35 31.00 -31.47
N ASN A 764 11.14 31.75 -32.56
CA ASN A 764 9.90 31.74 -33.34
C ASN A 764 10.02 30.89 -34.63
N GLU A 765 11.11 30.12 -34.78
CA GLU A 765 11.28 29.17 -35.90
C GLU A 765 11.57 27.79 -35.32
N ALA A 766 10.74 26.80 -35.69
CA ALA A 766 10.91 25.42 -35.29
C ALA A 766 11.12 24.52 -36.53
N SER A 767 11.88 23.44 -36.34
CA SER A 767 12.20 22.47 -37.40
C SER A 767 12.41 21.08 -36.79
N ALA A 768 12.07 20.02 -37.54
CA ALA A 768 12.44 18.66 -37.15
C ALA A 768 13.97 18.51 -37.12
N ILE A 769 14.48 17.81 -36.11
CA ILE A 769 15.91 17.49 -35.99
C ILE A 769 16.22 16.26 -36.85
N LYS A 770 17.34 16.29 -37.58
CA LYS A 770 17.80 15.16 -38.40
C LYS A 770 18.63 14.19 -37.57
N ASP A 771 18.53 12.88 -37.85
CA ASP A 771 19.24 11.79 -37.15
C ASP A 771 20.70 12.09 -36.76
N TYR A 772 21.50 12.65 -37.69
CA TYR A 772 22.92 12.94 -37.47
C TYR A 772 23.19 14.02 -36.42
N GLN A 773 22.18 14.83 -36.08
CA GLN A 773 22.23 15.87 -35.05
C GLN A 773 21.86 15.34 -33.66
N LEU A 774 21.26 14.13 -33.61
CA LEU A 774 20.81 13.47 -32.39
C LEU A 774 21.80 12.37 -31.99
N SER A 775 21.88 11.28 -32.75
CA SER A 775 22.80 10.19 -32.43
C SER A 775 23.11 9.27 -33.62
N SER A 776 24.35 8.80 -33.70
CA SER A 776 24.74 7.70 -34.60
C SER A 776 24.28 6.32 -34.11
N PHE A 777 23.73 6.23 -32.90
CA PHE A 777 23.23 4.99 -32.29
C PHE A 777 21.70 4.82 -32.39
N LEU A 778 21.03 5.59 -33.24
CA LEU A 778 19.59 5.43 -33.51
C LEU A 778 19.29 4.05 -34.11
N PRO A 779 18.18 3.40 -33.74
CA PRO A 779 17.80 2.11 -34.28
C PRO A 779 17.39 2.23 -35.76
N LYS A 780 17.74 1.23 -36.58
CA LYS A 780 17.33 1.19 -38.00
C LYS A 780 15.82 1.00 -38.19
N THR A 781 15.11 0.54 -37.16
CA THR A 781 13.69 0.20 -37.16
C THR A 781 13.11 0.54 -35.79
N PHE A 782 12.01 1.30 -35.77
CA PHE A 782 11.36 1.77 -34.53
C PHE A 782 10.24 0.85 -34.02
N ASN A 783 10.11 -0.33 -34.63
CA ASN A 783 9.21 -1.41 -34.24
C ASN A 783 9.89 -2.77 -34.41
N GLU A 784 9.54 -3.72 -33.53
CA GLU A 784 9.84 -5.15 -33.67
C GLU A 784 8.57 -5.99 -33.37
N GLU A 785 8.35 -7.06 -34.12
CA GLU A 785 7.31 -8.06 -33.84
C GLU A 785 7.96 -9.29 -33.19
N VAL A 786 7.38 -9.78 -32.10
CA VAL A 786 7.95 -10.83 -31.25
C VAL A 786 6.97 -12.00 -31.15
N VAL A 787 7.40 -13.19 -31.58
CA VAL A 787 6.61 -14.43 -31.50
C VAL A 787 7.00 -15.20 -30.26
N ARG A 788 6.00 -15.66 -29.49
CA ARG A 788 6.18 -16.46 -28.27
C ARG A 788 5.36 -17.74 -28.31
N VAL A 789 5.96 -18.82 -27.84
CA VAL A 789 5.29 -20.13 -27.71
C VAL A 789 5.21 -20.53 -26.24
N TYR A 790 4.06 -21.06 -25.85
CA TYR A 790 3.78 -21.54 -24.51
C TYR A 790 3.12 -22.91 -24.54
N TYR A 791 3.48 -23.77 -23.58
CA TYR A 791 2.85 -25.06 -23.31
C TYR A 791 1.73 -24.85 -22.27
N LYS A 792 0.47 -25.08 -22.69
CA LYS A 792 -0.75 -24.75 -21.95
C LYS A 792 -1.02 -25.68 -20.76
N ARG A 793 -0.68 -26.95 -20.89
CA ARG A 793 -1.07 -27.98 -19.93
C ARG A 793 -0.07 -28.02 -18.78
N THR A 794 -0.60 -28.11 -17.57
CA THR A 794 0.18 -28.56 -16.42
C THR A 794 -0.49 -29.81 -15.91
N ASP A 795 0.05 -30.98 -16.25
CA ASP A 795 -0.52 -32.30 -15.96
C ASP A 795 -0.51 -32.62 -14.44
N GLY A 796 -0.12 -31.67 -13.59
CA GLY A 796 0.08 -31.81 -12.14
C GLY A 796 1.39 -32.51 -11.77
N ASN A 797 2.13 -33.00 -12.76
CA ASN A 797 3.42 -33.66 -12.60
C ASN A 797 4.52 -32.76 -13.17
N GLU A 798 5.10 -31.92 -12.30
CA GLU A 798 6.13 -30.94 -12.68
C GLU A 798 7.31 -31.56 -13.44
N VAL A 799 7.68 -32.81 -13.14
CA VAL A 799 8.80 -33.51 -13.79
C VAL A 799 8.45 -33.86 -15.25
N LYS A 800 7.22 -34.34 -15.49
CA LYS A 800 6.75 -34.68 -16.84
C LYS A 800 6.52 -33.42 -17.68
N ASP A 801 5.93 -32.39 -17.09
CA ASP A 801 5.73 -31.09 -17.76
C ASP A 801 7.09 -30.44 -18.11
N LYS A 802 8.08 -30.50 -17.21
CA LYS A 802 9.44 -29.99 -17.46
C LYS A 802 10.09 -30.70 -18.65
N LYS A 803 10.06 -32.04 -18.71
CA LYS A 803 10.56 -32.81 -19.86
C LYS A 803 9.89 -32.44 -21.18
N LYS A 804 8.56 -32.27 -21.19
CA LYS A 804 7.81 -31.82 -22.37
C LYS A 804 8.25 -30.43 -22.84
N VAL A 805 8.48 -29.50 -21.92
CA VAL A 805 8.97 -28.15 -22.24
C VAL A 805 10.41 -28.19 -22.77
N GLU A 806 11.30 -28.99 -22.17
CA GLU A 806 12.69 -29.15 -22.64
C GLU A 806 12.78 -29.73 -24.07
N GLU A 807 11.86 -30.62 -24.46
CA GLU A 807 11.75 -31.10 -25.85
C GLU A 807 11.09 -30.08 -26.78
N ALA A 808 10.08 -29.33 -26.29
CA ALA A 808 9.46 -28.26 -27.07
C ALA A 808 10.43 -27.09 -27.32
N GLU A 809 11.35 -26.79 -26.41
CA GLU A 809 12.43 -25.81 -26.56
C GLU A 809 13.39 -26.18 -27.72
N LYS A 810 13.66 -27.47 -27.92
CA LYS A 810 14.46 -27.98 -29.03
C LYS A 810 13.69 -27.82 -30.35
N CYS A 811 12.45 -28.31 -30.39
CA CYS A 811 11.54 -28.12 -31.53
C CYS A 811 11.38 -26.64 -31.91
N PHE A 812 11.35 -25.73 -30.94
CA PHE A 812 11.27 -24.28 -31.16
C PHE A 812 12.53 -23.72 -31.83
N LYS A 813 13.73 -24.18 -31.43
CA LYS A 813 15.00 -23.78 -32.07
C LYS A 813 15.09 -24.28 -33.51
N ASP A 814 14.66 -25.51 -33.78
CA ASP A 814 14.60 -26.07 -35.14
C ASP A 814 13.63 -25.27 -36.02
N TRP A 815 12.43 -25.00 -35.49
CA TRP A 815 11.42 -24.17 -36.16
C TRP A 815 11.95 -22.78 -36.51
N CYS A 816 12.56 -22.07 -35.55
CA CYS A 816 13.20 -20.77 -35.78
C CYS A 816 14.33 -20.83 -36.82
N SER A 817 15.14 -21.89 -36.81
CA SER A 817 16.22 -22.09 -37.78
C SER A 817 15.69 -22.29 -39.21
N SER A 818 14.52 -22.91 -39.36
CA SER A 818 13.78 -23.04 -40.63
C SER A 818 12.97 -21.78 -41.02
N LYS A 819 13.42 -20.58 -40.61
CA LYS A 819 12.67 -19.30 -40.74
C LYS A 819 11.21 -19.39 -40.25
N LEU A 820 10.94 -20.10 -39.15
CA LEU A 820 9.60 -20.36 -38.63
C LEU A 820 8.72 -21.23 -39.56
N GLY A 821 9.34 -22.14 -40.32
CA GLY A 821 8.66 -23.04 -41.25
C GLY A 821 8.13 -22.34 -42.49
N LEU A 822 8.81 -21.27 -42.93
CA LEU A 822 8.45 -20.40 -44.05
C LEU A 822 9.65 -20.34 -45.00
N ASP A 823 9.61 -21.13 -46.08
CA ASP A 823 10.69 -21.18 -47.08
C ASP A 823 10.90 -19.84 -47.83
#